data_AF-G7Q6V3-F1
#
_entry.id   AF-G7Q6V3-F1
#
_cell.length_a   1.000
_cell.length_b   1.000
_cell.length_c   1.000
_cell.angle_alpha   90.00
_cell.angle_beta   90.00
_cell.angle_gamma   90.00
#
_symmetry.space_group_name_H-M   'P 1'
#
loop_
_entity.id
_entity.type
_entity.pdbx_description
1 polymer ?
#
loop_
_entity_poly.entity_id
_entity_poly.type
_entity_poly.pdbx_seq_one_letter_code
_entity_poly.pdbx_strand_id
1 'polypeptide(L)'
;MRKRPLTPETYYRLPWNLADNAITWLEPTTKCNLYCEGCYRENDPDGHRPLADVIRELETVKKLRRTDGISIAGGEPLIYPDIVPLVRYIASKGWKPIINSNGQALTPELVRELAAAGLIGFTMHVDSHQKRPGWKGASEKDLCELRLRLAEMIHEHGGGRVSCAFNATIYRDTLADIPMLTRWAHEHIDLVQTMVYILFRSARKQNNFDVFVHGKPVDVGDLVYQLDHQEGHQDLVSQEIADAIRLAYPEHEPCAYLNGTEDPLSMKWLLTLRAGTKDEILGYCDAKLAEWMQVFHHLFFGTYLAYTRPCWTTWLQKMAFLAPFNASLRKIFGRLLMRPKLWNKPVHIQSIMVIQPCDLFADGRQNMCDGCPDAILHDGKMVWSCRVDELEKFGAFIQCAPRGACCGGQPAAQAEPAPQPEPAAMAAPEPIAAPQPAPEPAPAPEPLPEPAPQPEPKPAPAPEPAAVAAPEPEPTPEPVAASEPVAAPEPAAEPEPAAEPAVASAPQPAPEPTVEPRLEPEPAPGPAPQPEPVVEPTPEPEPKPAPEPEPAPEPEPAPQPEPEPAPEPAAVPATRRETAPATRGMTEPAVKVDLPPAVAAPKAAPRPEPTPEPAKAAPEPAPAPEAPAKPAKAPKAAKAAQTADKQPKAAPAKKSGKTAKKKSKAR
;
A
#
# COMPACT_ATOMS: atom_id res chain seq x y z
N MET A 1 22.24 6.41 -16.23
CA MET A 1 21.13 5.53 -15.82
C MET A 1 20.24 5.30 -17.04
N ARG A 2 19.92 4.07 -17.41
CA ARG A 2 18.85 3.84 -18.40
C ARG A 2 17.52 3.95 -17.65
N LYS A 3 16.98 5.16 -17.54
CA LYS A 3 15.59 5.37 -17.12
C LYS A 3 14.72 4.63 -18.14
N ARG A 4 14.03 3.57 -17.72
CA ARG A 4 13.09 2.83 -18.58
C ARG A 4 11.69 3.33 -18.22
N PRO A 5 11.01 4.07 -19.10
CA PRO A 5 9.68 4.57 -18.78
C PRO A 5 8.74 3.38 -18.50
N LEU A 6 7.86 3.56 -17.52
CA LEU A 6 6.73 2.69 -17.30
C LEU A 6 5.77 2.84 -18.49
N THR A 7 5.28 1.73 -19.00
CA THR A 7 4.44 1.67 -20.20
C THR A 7 3.07 1.08 -19.83
N PRO A 8 2.11 1.89 -19.34
CA PRO A 8 0.78 1.46 -18.91
C PRO A 8 0.09 0.48 -19.88
N GLU A 9 0.22 0.72 -21.17
CA GLU A 9 -0.35 -0.05 -22.26
C GLU A 9 0.19 -1.48 -22.37
N THR A 10 1.34 -1.76 -21.76
CA THR A 10 1.97 -3.08 -21.73
C THR A 10 1.68 -3.87 -20.45
N TYR A 11 1.10 -3.22 -19.45
CA TYR A 11 0.78 -3.83 -18.16
C TYR A 11 -0.70 -4.21 -18.10
N TYR A 12 -1.01 -5.20 -17.27
CA TYR A 12 -2.40 -5.57 -17.01
C TYR A 12 -3.06 -4.51 -16.12
N ARG A 13 -4.03 -3.77 -16.65
CA ARG A 13 -4.88 -2.90 -15.83
C ARG A 13 -5.76 -3.78 -14.94
N LEU A 14 -5.56 -3.69 -13.63
CA LEU A 14 -6.33 -4.42 -12.64
C LEU A 14 -7.82 -4.07 -12.82
N PRO A 15 -8.73 -5.05 -12.91
CA PRO A 15 -10.15 -4.85 -13.19
C PRO A 15 -10.93 -4.37 -11.94
N TRP A 16 -10.20 -3.91 -10.93
CA TRP A 16 -10.72 -3.52 -9.65
C TRP A 16 -11.48 -2.21 -9.77
N ASN A 17 -12.71 -2.21 -9.25
CA ASN A 17 -13.56 -1.03 -9.23
C ASN A 17 -14.17 -0.86 -7.84
N LEU A 18 -15.09 0.10 -7.69
CA LEU A 18 -15.70 0.39 -6.39
C LEU A 18 -16.54 -0.79 -5.86
N ALA A 19 -17.29 -1.48 -6.73
CA ALA A 19 -18.25 -2.53 -6.37
C ALA A 19 -17.67 -3.95 -6.44
N ASP A 20 -16.62 -4.19 -7.22
CA ASP A 20 -15.91 -5.48 -7.29
C ASP A 20 -14.40 -5.23 -7.19
N ASN A 21 -13.81 -5.67 -6.09
CA ASN A 21 -12.43 -5.34 -5.73
C ASN A 21 -11.75 -6.50 -5.00
N ALA A 22 -10.43 -6.59 -5.04
CA ALA A 22 -9.74 -7.64 -4.32
C ALA A 22 -9.77 -7.45 -2.78
N ILE A 23 -9.82 -6.21 -2.29
CA ILE A 23 -9.70 -5.89 -0.87
C ILE A 23 -10.80 -4.92 -0.45
N THR A 24 -11.18 -4.93 0.83
CA THR A 24 -11.86 -3.81 1.51
C THR A 24 -11.11 -3.40 2.76
N TRP A 25 -11.02 -2.10 3.01
CA TRP A 25 -10.39 -1.53 4.20
C TRP A 25 -11.37 -1.46 5.37
N LEU A 26 -10.93 -1.86 6.55
CA LEU A 26 -11.71 -1.85 7.78
C LEU A 26 -10.88 -1.24 8.91
N GLU A 27 -11.45 -0.26 9.60
CA GLU A 27 -10.81 0.36 10.76
C GLU A 27 -11.67 0.16 12.01
N PRO A 28 -11.39 -0.89 12.81
CA PRO A 28 -12.09 -1.11 14.08
C PRO A 28 -11.64 -0.13 15.17
N THR A 29 -10.52 0.56 14.97
CA THR A 29 -9.96 1.50 15.95
C THR A 29 -9.18 2.61 15.26
N THR A 30 -9.25 3.84 15.78
CA THR A 30 -8.31 4.94 15.45
C THR A 30 -7.19 5.08 16.49
N LYS A 31 -7.33 4.45 17.66
CA LYS A 31 -6.28 4.37 18.68
C LYS A 31 -5.03 3.65 18.16
N CYS A 32 -3.86 4.25 18.36
CA CYS A 32 -2.56 3.69 18.02
C CYS A 32 -1.55 3.82 19.18
N ASN A 33 -0.67 2.83 19.32
CA ASN A 33 0.42 2.80 20.31
C ASN A 33 1.76 3.35 19.78
N LEU A 34 1.81 3.81 18.53
CA LEU A 34 2.96 4.45 17.90
C LEU A 34 2.56 5.78 17.25
N TYR A 35 3.58 6.59 16.94
CA TYR A 35 3.44 7.78 16.12
C TYR A 35 4.31 7.63 14.87
N CYS A 36 3.74 7.94 13.70
CA CYS A 36 4.44 7.93 12.42
C CYS A 36 4.33 9.32 11.80
N GLU A 37 5.40 9.82 11.19
CA GLU A 37 5.33 11.11 10.47
C GLU A 37 4.32 11.05 9.32
N GLY A 38 4.25 9.93 8.58
CA GLY A 38 3.33 9.73 7.46
C GLY A 38 1.94 9.23 7.83
N CYS A 39 1.50 9.39 9.08
CA CYS A 39 0.18 8.92 9.48
C CYS A 39 -0.92 9.78 8.81
N TYR A 40 -1.95 9.13 8.25
CA TYR A 40 -3.08 9.82 7.64
C TYR A 40 -4.33 9.87 8.54
N ARG A 41 -4.29 9.22 9.72
CA ARG A 41 -5.41 9.15 10.66
C ARG A 41 -5.08 9.80 11.99
N GLU A 42 -6.09 10.43 12.57
CA GLU A 42 -6.00 10.98 13.92
C GLU A 42 -5.90 9.85 14.96
N ASN A 43 -4.95 9.96 15.88
CA ASN A 43 -4.78 9.01 16.96
C ASN A 43 -5.67 9.38 18.15
N ASP A 44 -6.89 8.86 18.17
CA ASP A 44 -7.83 9.02 19.27
C ASP A 44 -7.63 7.92 20.35
N PRO A 45 -7.22 8.26 21.59
CA PRO A 45 -7.06 7.30 22.69
C PRO A 45 -8.30 6.48 23.03
N ASP A 46 -9.49 7.02 22.75
CA ASP A 46 -10.80 6.40 23.01
C ASP A 46 -11.42 5.82 21.73
N GLY A 47 -10.63 5.77 20.64
CA GLY A 47 -11.08 5.40 19.30
C GLY A 47 -11.42 3.92 19.06
N HIS A 48 -11.53 3.08 20.09
CA HIS A 48 -11.96 1.68 19.94
C HIS A 48 -13.47 1.61 19.68
N ARG A 49 -13.85 1.00 18.56
CA ARG A 49 -15.27 0.82 18.22
C ARG A 49 -15.80 -0.47 18.84
N PRO A 50 -17.06 -0.54 19.31
CA PRO A 50 -17.63 -1.81 19.74
C PRO A 50 -17.65 -2.85 18.61
N LEU A 51 -17.29 -4.11 18.89
CA LEU A 51 -17.28 -5.19 17.88
C LEU A 51 -18.62 -5.32 17.13
N ALA A 52 -19.73 -5.15 17.84
CA ALA A 52 -21.07 -5.20 17.24
C ALA A 52 -21.25 -4.15 16.12
N ASP A 53 -20.61 -2.99 16.24
CA ASP A 53 -20.72 -1.89 15.28
C ASP A 53 -19.85 -2.18 14.06
N VAL A 54 -18.63 -2.68 14.28
CA VAL A 54 -17.72 -3.14 13.24
C VAL A 54 -18.35 -4.29 12.43
N ILE A 55 -19.05 -5.21 13.09
CA ILE A 55 -19.79 -6.29 12.43
C ILE A 55 -20.94 -5.74 11.56
N ARG A 56 -21.71 -4.77 12.05
CA ARG A 56 -22.79 -4.13 11.27
C ARG A 56 -22.25 -3.39 10.04
N GLU A 57 -21.08 -2.77 10.17
CA GLU A 57 -20.36 -2.19 9.03
C GLU A 57 -20.02 -3.24 7.98
N LEU A 58 -19.40 -4.35 8.38
CA LEU A 58 -19.05 -5.45 7.48
C LEU A 58 -20.27 -6.05 6.77
N GLU A 59 -21.39 -6.20 7.46
CA GLU A 59 -22.64 -6.67 6.84
C GLU A 59 -23.22 -5.66 5.83
N THR A 60 -22.90 -4.38 5.98
CA THR A 60 -23.26 -3.35 4.99
C THR A 60 -22.29 -3.40 3.81
N VAL A 61 -20.99 -3.49 4.06
CA VAL A 61 -19.95 -3.68 3.03
C VAL A 61 -20.29 -4.86 2.13
N LYS A 62 -20.74 -5.99 2.70
CA LYS A 62 -21.12 -7.19 1.95
C LYS A 62 -22.20 -6.94 0.88
N LYS A 63 -23.05 -5.93 1.07
CA LYS A 63 -24.11 -5.54 0.11
C LYS A 63 -23.61 -4.57 -0.95
N LEU A 64 -22.56 -3.82 -0.67
CA LEU A 64 -22.05 -2.73 -1.52
C LEU A 64 -20.85 -3.15 -2.37
N ARG A 65 -20.02 -4.06 -1.85
CA ARG A 65 -18.73 -4.41 -2.44
C ARG A 65 -18.48 -5.91 -2.37
N ARG A 66 -18.25 -6.50 -3.53
CA ARG A 66 -17.66 -7.83 -3.65
C ARG A 66 -16.17 -7.74 -3.37
N THR A 67 -15.69 -8.59 -2.45
CA THR A 67 -14.29 -8.60 -2.05
C THR A 67 -13.79 -9.96 -1.63
N ASP A 68 -12.50 -10.23 -1.86
CA ASP A 68 -11.82 -11.46 -1.45
C ASP A 68 -11.28 -11.35 -0.02
N GLY A 69 -10.69 -10.20 0.33
CA GLY A 69 -10.08 -9.97 1.64
C GLY A 69 -10.57 -8.72 2.36
N ILE A 70 -10.55 -8.78 3.69
CA ILE A 70 -10.74 -7.62 4.56
C ILE A 70 -9.38 -7.26 5.16
N SER A 71 -8.88 -6.07 4.81
CA SER A 71 -7.70 -5.46 5.39
C SER A 71 -8.11 -4.72 6.66
N ILE A 72 -7.81 -5.31 7.82
CA ILE A 72 -8.04 -4.75 9.15
C ILE A 72 -6.87 -3.79 9.45
N ALA A 73 -7.16 -2.51 9.64
CA ALA A 73 -6.20 -1.42 9.78
C ALA A 73 -6.73 -0.32 10.73
N GLY A 74 -6.39 0.95 10.49
CA GLY A 74 -6.80 2.10 11.30
C GLY A 74 -5.64 2.66 12.10
N GLY A 75 -5.83 2.83 13.41
CA GLY A 75 -4.74 3.08 14.36
C GLY A 75 -3.81 1.86 14.45
N GLU A 76 -3.90 1.10 15.54
CA GLU A 76 -3.20 -0.19 15.66
C GLU A 76 -4.19 -1.34 15.94
N PRO A 77 -4.45 -2.22 14.95
CA PRO A 77 -5.39 -3.33 15.13
C PRO A 77 -5.01 -4.32 16.23
N LEU A 78 -3.71 -4.54 16.50
CA LEU A 78 -3.30 -5.53 17.51
C LEU A 78 -3.59 -5.11 18.94
N ILE A 79 -3.86 -3.82 19.19
CA ILE A 79 -4.31 -3.34 20.51
C ILE A 79 -5.84 -3.24 20.60
N TYR A 80 -6.56 -3.57 19.53
CA TYR A 80 -8.03 -3.61 19.55
C TYR A 80 -8.50 -4.81 20.40
N PRO A 81 -9.32 -4.61 21.45
CA PRO A 81 -9.66 -5.67 22.41
C PRO A 81 -10.28 -6.92 21.77
N ASP A 82 -11.05 -6.75 20.70
CA ASP A 82 -11.78 -7.82 20.02
C ASP A 82 -11.13 -8.26 18.70
N ILE A 83 -9.81 -8.09 18.53
CA ILE A 83 -9.12 -8.43 17.27
C ILE A 83 -9.27 -9.91 16.89
N VAL A 84 -9.14 -10.84 17.84
CA VAL A 84 -9.28 -12.28 17.59
C VAL A 84 -10.74 -12.66 17.23
N PRO A 85 -11.77 -12.23 17.99
CA PRO A 85 -13.17 -12.37 17.58
C PRO A 85 -13.49 -11.79 16.19
N LEU A 86 -12.94 -10.61 15.88
CA LEU A 86 -13.15 -9.95 14.59
C LEU A 86 -12.56 -10.76 13.42
N VAL A 87 -11.32 -11.26 13.56
CA VAL A 87 -10.70 -12.14 12.56
C VAL A 87 -11.53 -13.40 12.34
N ARG A 88 -11.99 -14.03 13.42
CA ARG A 88 -12.85 -15.22 13.36
C ARG A 88 -14.15 -14.93 12.62
N TYR A 89 -14.76 -13.77 12.88
CA TYR A 89 -15.97 -13.34 12.19
C TYR A 89 -15.73 -13.18 10.69
N ILE A 90 -14.70 -12.44 10.29
CA ILE A 90 -14.36 -12.21 8.88
C ILE A 90 -14.13 -13.55 8.15
N ALA A 91 -13.34 -14.44 8.75
CA ALA A 91 -13.06 -15.76 8.19
C ALA A 91 -14.35 -16.60 8.04
N SER A 92 -15.26 -16.56 9.03
CA SER A 92 -16.54 -17.28 8.97
C SER A 92 -17.46 -16.80 7.84
N LYS A 93 -17.26 -15.59 7.31
CA LYS A 93 -18.03 -15.04 6.20
C LYS A 93 -17.44 -15.39 4.83
N GLY A 94 -16.33 -16.13 4.79
CA GLY A 94 -15.63 -16.55 3.58
C GLY A 94 -14.61 -15.53 3.07
N TRP A 95 -14.41 -14.42 3.78
CA TRP A 95 -13.35 -13.46 3.44
C TRP A 95 -12.02 -13.88 4.03
N LYS A 96 -10.93 -13.46 3.38
CA LYS A 96 -9.57 -13.58 3.89
C LYS A 96 -9.32 -12.42 4.87
N PRO A 97 -9.10 -12.65 6.18
CA PRO A 97 -8.70 -11.59 7.09
C PRO A 97 -7.19 -11.31 6.94
N ILE A 98 -6.83 -10.04 6.77
CA ILE A 98 -5.44 -9.54 6.74
C ILE A 98 -5.31 -8.42 7.75
N ILE A 99 -4.29 -8.46 8.59
CA ILE A 99 -4.03 -7.39 9.58
C ILE A 99 -2.89 -6.50 9.09
N ASN A 100 -3.14 -5.21 8.96
CA ASN A 100 -2.13 -4.18 8.76
C ASN A 100 -1.72 -3.64 10.13
N SER A 101 -0.48 -3.85 10.56
CA SER A 101 -0.05 -3.55 11.93
C SER A 101 1.36 -2.97 11.95
N ASN A 102 1.67 -2.17 12.96
CA ASN A 102 3.03 -1.77 13.25
C ASN A 102 3.85 -2.86 13.97
N GLY A 103 3.22 -3.98 14.37
CA GLY A 103 3.87 -5.15 14.96
C GLY A 103 4.35 -4.98 16.41
N GLN A 104 4.21 -3.80 17.04
CA GLN A 104 4.73 -3.54 18.38
C GLN A 104 4.03 -4.37 19.47
N ALA A 105 2.74 -4.63 19.29
CA ALA A 105 1.93 -5.43 20.23
C ALA A 105 1.88 -6.92 19.87
N LEU A 106 2.59 -7.35 18.81
CA LEU A 106 2.55 -8.73 18.36
C LEU A 106 3.35 -9.63 19.31
N THR A 107 2.75 -10.74 19.71
CA THR A 107 3.39 -11.80 20.49
C THR A 107 3.23 -13.15 19.80
N PRO A 108 4.10 -14.14 20.09
CA PRO A 108 3.93 -15.52 19.64
C PRO A 108 2.54 -16.09 19.91
N GLU A 109 1.99 -15.85 21.09
CA GLU A 109 0.67 -16.32 21.53
C GLU A 109 -0.41 -15.72 20.64
N LEU A 110 -0.36 -14.40 20.42
CA LEU A 110 -1.33 -13.71 19.57
C LEU A 110 -1.26 -14.17 18.12
N VAL A 111 -0.07 -14.46 17.58
CA VAL A 111 0.06 -15.06 16.22
C VAL A 111 -0.66 -16.41 16.16
N ARG A 112 -0.48 -17.29 17.16
CA ARG A 112 -1.16 -18.60 17.20
C ARG A 112 -2.68 -18.44 17.28
N GLU A 113 -3.16 -17.53 18.12
CA GLU A 113 -4.59 -17.25 18.27
C GLU A 113 -5.22 -16.71 16.99
N LEU A 114 -4.56 -15.75 16.32
CA LEU A 114 -5.04 -15.17 15.06
C LEU A 114 -4.99 -16.19 13.92
N ALA A 115 -3.93 -16.99 13.83
CA ALA A 115 -3.85 -18.09 12.86
C ALA A 115 -4.98 -19.12 13.08
N ALA A 116 -5.25 -19.48 14.34
CA ALA A 116 -6.36 -20.37 14.70
C ALA A 116 -7.74 -19.75 14.41
N ALA A 117 -7.87 -18.43 14.52
CA ALA A 117 -9.07 -17.69 14.14
C ALA A 117 -9.29 -17.59 12.61
N GLY A 118 -8.29 -17.96 11.80
CA GLY A 118 -8.40 -17.99 10.34
C GLY A 118 -7.70 -16.85 9.62
N LEU A 119 -6.80 -16.11 10.29
CA LEU A 119 -5.98 -15.07 9.67
C LEU A 119 -5.20 -15.63 8.47
N ILE A 120 -5.18 -14.89 7.36
CA ILE A 120 -4.45 -15.27 6.13
C ILE A 120 -3.09 -14.60 6.05
N GLY A 121 -2.94 -13.39 6.58
CA GLY A 121 -1.66 -12.70 6.55
C GLY A 121 -1.58 -11.47 7.44
N PHE A 122 -0.35 -11.04 7.66
CA PHE A 122 -0.01 -9.74 8.18
C PHE A 122 0.65 -8.89 7.11
N THR A 123 0.40 -7.60 7.18
CA THR A 123 1.16 -6.57 6.48
C THR A 123 1.74 -5.64 7.54
N MET A 124 3.04 -5.78 7.80
CA MET A 124 3.73 -5.06 8.86
C MET A 124 4.28 -3.74 8.37
N HIS A 125 3.88 -2.64 8.99
CA HIS A 125 4.40 -1.32 8.69
C HIS A 125 5.62 -1.02 9.55
N VAL A 126 6.79 -0.96 8.92
CA VAL A 126 8.06 -0.62 9.55
C VAL A 126 8.77 0.36 8.62
N ASP A 127 9.14 1.54 9.12
CA ASP A 127 9.92 2.55 8.41
C ASP A 127 10.68 3.46 9.41
N SER A 128 11.70 4.16 8.94
CA SER A 128 12.62 4.98 9.75
C SER A 128 11.98 6.26 10.31
N HIS A 129 10.82 6.70 9.80
CA HIS A 129 10.09 7.88 10.27
C HIS A 129 9.05 7.55 11.35
N GLN A 130 9.10 6.34 11.91
CA GLN A 130 8.29 5.91 13.04
C GLN A 130 8.98 6.21 14.38
N LYS A 131 8.24 6.76 15.34
CA LYS A 131 8.67 6.87 16.74
C LYS A 131 8.41 5.55 17.45
N ARG A 132 9.32 4.58 17.25
CA ARG A 132 9.21 3.22 17.82
C ARG A 132 10.07 3.03 19.08
N PRO A 133 9.53 2.46 20.17
CA PRO A 133 10.33 2.05 21.32
C PRO A 133 11.46 1.08 20.92
N GLY A 134 12.69 1.37 21.33
CA GLY A 134 13.88 0.56 21.00
C GLY A 134 14.51 0.83 19.63
N TRP A 135 13.87 1.61 18.76
CA TRP A 135 14.31 1.87 17.39
C TRP A 135 14.31 3.36 17.02
N LYS A 136 14.41 4.25 18.02
CA LYS A 136 14.39 5.69 17.79
C LYS A 136 15.59 6.12 16.94
N GLY A 137 15.34 6.75 15.80
CA GLY A 137 16.39 7.21 14.88
C GLY A 137 17.10 6.08 14.11
N ALA A 138 16.55 4.87 14.13
CA ALA A 138 17.07 3.75 13.37
C ALA A 138 16.91 4.00 11.86
N SER A 139 17.93 3.65 11.08
CA SER A 139 17.85 3.70 9.62
C SER A 139 16.99 2.56 9.07
N GLU A 140 16.61 2.63 7.79
CA GLU A 140 15.94 1.54 7.09
C GLU A 140 16.72 0.22 7.18
N LYS A 141 18.06 0.32 7.15
CA LYS A 141 18.97 -0.82 7.29
C LYS A 141 18.90 -1.45 8.68
N ASP A 142 18.93 -0.65 9.74
CA ASP A 142 18.84 -1.16 11.11
C ASP A 142 17.50 -1.85 11.33
N LEU A 143 16.42 -1.27 10.81
CA LEU A 143 15.06 -1.81 10.89
C LEU A 143 14.88 -3.16 10.16
N CYS A 144 15.79 -3.57 9.27
CA CYS A 144 15.76 -4.92 8.69
C CYS A 144 15.89 -6.02 9.76
N GLU A 145 16.58 -5.76 10.88
CA GLU A 145 16.62 -6.68 12.02
C GLU A 145 15.21 -6.87 12.63
N LEU A 146 14.49 -5.77 12.85
CA LEU A 146 13.11 -5.83 13.34
C LEU A 146 12.19 -6.57 12.36
N ARG A 147 12.32 -6.28 11.06
CA ARG A 147 11.51 -6.93 10.03
C ARG A 147 11.77 -8.43 10.00
N LEU A 148 13.03 -8.86 10.10
CA LEU A 148 13.36 -10.28 10.13
C LEU A 148 12.77 -10.95 11.37
N ARG A 149 12.93 -10.34 12.55
CA ARG A 149 12.36 -10.87 13.80
C ARG A 149 10.84 -11.04 13.71
N LEU A 150 10.12 -10.08 13.12
CA LEU A 150 8.67 -10.18 12.92
C LEU A 150 8.32 -11.29 11.91
N ALA A 151 9.04 -11.37 10.79
CA ALA A 151 8.80 -12.39 9.76
C ALA A 151 9.01 -13.82 10.31
N GLU A 152 10.07 -14.04 11.08
CA GLU A 152 10.36 -15.33 11.74
C GLU A 152 9.27 -15.68 12.75
N MET A 153 8.87 -14.74 13.61
CA MET A 153 7.79 -14.94 14.58
C MET A 153 6.47 -15.33 13.90
N ILE A 154 6.09 -14.64 12.82
CA ILE A 154 4.87 -14.93 12.05
C ILE A 154 4.96 -16.30 11.41
N HIS A 155 6.11 -16.63 10.81
CA HIS A 155 6.31 -17.92 10.14
C HIS A 155 6.23 -19.09 11.13
N GLU A 156 6.98 -19.01 12.23
CA GLU A 156 7.06 -20.07 13.24
C GLU A 156 5.70 -20.29 13.91
N HIS A 157 5.09 -19.22 14.42
CA HIS A 157 3.87 -19.34 15.23
C HIS A 157 2.59 -19.36 14.39
N GLY A 158 2.64 -18.91 13.13
CA GLY A 158 1.59 -19.14 12.13
C GLY A 158 1.65 -20.53 11.51
N GLY A 159 2.68 -21.34 11.82
CA GLY A 159 2.90 -22.67 11.26
C GLY A 159 3.10 -22.66 9.75
N GLY A 160 3.76 -21.62 9.22
CA GLY A 160 4.00 -21.43 7.78
C GLY A 160 2.74 -21.15 6.93
N ARG A 161 1.57 -20.97 7.55
CA ARG A 161 0.28 -20.77 6.86
C ARG A 161 -0.13 -19.31 6.71
N VAL A 162 0.42 -18.43 7.55
CA VAL A 162 0.14 -17.00 7.58
C VAL A 162 1.17 -16.29 6.70
N SER A 163 0.71 -15.50 5.74
CA SER A 163 1.56 -14.67 4.89
C SER A 163 2.14 -13.49 5.67
N CYS A 164 3.36 -13.08 5.36
CA CYS A 164 4.01 -11.91 5.90
C CYS A 164 4.37 -10.95 4.77
N ALA A 165 3.87 -9.73 4.87
CA ALA A 165 4.21 -8.60 4.01
C ALA A 165 4.80 -7.46 4.84
N PHE A 166 5.57 -6.59 4.20
CA PHE A 166 6.06 -5.35 4.82
C PHE A 166 5.66 -4.14 4.01
N ASN A 167 5.13 -3.12 4.68
CA ASN A 167 5.00 -1.77 4.16
C ASN A 167 6.20 -0.95 4.64
N ALA A 168 6.77 -0.17 3.73
CA ALA A 168 7.70 0.91 4.05
C ALA A 168 7.19 2.19 3.39
N THR A 169 6.98 3.24 4.18
CA THR A 169 6.68 4.56 3.65
C THR A 169 7.98 5.18 3.14
N ILE A 170 8.00 5.53 1.85
CA ILE A 170 9.16 6.10 1.18
C ILE A 170 9.02 7.61 1.13
N TYR A 171 10.00 8.26 1.73
CA TYR A 171 10.21 9.69 1.74
C TYR A 171 11.30 10.04 0.72
N ARG A 172 11.46 11.32 0.43
CA ARG A 172 12.45 11.78 -0.54
C ARG A 172 13.88 11.42 -0.11
N ASP A 173 14.16 11.46 1.18
CA ASP A 173 15.44 11.09 1.81
C ASP A 173 15.64 9.57 1.92
N THR A 174 14.58 8.76 2.00
CA THR A 174 14.67 7.28 2.03
C THR A 174 14.55 6.60 0.66
N LEU A 175 14.36 7.35 -0.43
CA LEU A 175 14.31 6.82 -1.80
C LEU A 175 15.55 5.97 -2.14
N ALA A 176 16.72 6.35 -1.62
CA ALA A 176 17.97 5.65 -1.86
C ALA A 176 18.06 4.27 -1.19
N ASP A 177 17.18 3.96 -0.23
CA ASP A 177 17.18 2.70 0.52
C ASP A 177 16.41 1.57 -0.19
N ILE A 178 15.56 1.90 -1.16
CA ILE A 178 14.75 0.93 -1.93
C ILE A 178 15.58 -0.23 -2.50
N PRO A 179 16.75 -0.01 -3.15
CA PRO A 179 17.55 -1.11 -3.68
C PRO A 179 17.97 -2.09 -2.56
N MET A 180 18.28 -1.57 -1.37
CA MET A 180 18.64 -2.39 -0.20
C MET A 180 17.43 -3.15 0.33
N LEU A 181 16.30 -2.47 0.55
CA LEU A 181 15.07 -3.11 1.02
C LEU A 181 14.58 -4.19 0.06
N THR A 182 14.70 -3.96 -1.26
CA THR A 182 14.29 -4.93 -2.27
C THR A 182 15.19 -6.18 -2.28
N ARG A 183 16.49 -6.02 -1.99
CA ARG A 183 17.43 -7.13 -1.82
C ARG A 183 17.14 -7.90 -0.54
N TRP A 184 16.94 -7.20 0.57
CA TRP A 184 16.55 -7.81 1.83
C TRP A 184 15.28 -8.67 1.68
N ALA A 185 14.25 -8.13 1.01
CA ALA A 185 13.04 -8.90 0.73
C ALA A 185 13.34 -10.15 -0.11
N HIS A 186 14.24 -10.09 -1.09
CA HIS A 186 14.65 -11.25 -1.90
C HIS A 186 15.41 -12.29 -1.08
N GLU A 187 16.35 -11.87 -0.23
CA GLU A 187 17.12 -12.76 0.64
C GLU A 187 16.21 -13.58 1.58
N HIS A 188 15.06 -12.99 1.95
CA HIS A 188 14.04 -13.60 2.80
C HIS A 188 12.74 -13.95 2.04
N ILE A 189 12.83 -14.28 0.74
CA ILE A 189 11.65 -14.56 -0.12
C ILE A 189 10.74 -15.69 0.37
N ASP A 190 11.28 -16.61 1.16
CA ASP A 190 10.53 -17.71 1.80
C ASP A 190 9.68 -17.25 2.98
N LEU A 191 10.10 -16.18 3.67
CA LEU A 191 9.42 -15.60 4.82
C LEU A 191 8.55 -14.41 4.41
N VAL A 192 9.03 -13.56 3.50
CA VAL A 192 8.42 -12.30 3.07
C VAL A 192 7.80 -12.45 1.70
N GLN A 193 6.48 -12.57 1.61
CA GLN A 193 5.80 -12.78 0.33
C GLN A 193 5.54 -11.48 -0.44
N THR A 194 5.44 -10.35 0.27
CA THR A 194 5.19 -9.04 -0.35
C THR A 194 6.02 -7.93 0.30
N MET A 195 6.64 -7.09 -0.52
CA MET A 195 7.21 -5.80 -0.11
C MET A 195 6.39 -4.67 -0.74
N VAL A 196 5.92 -3.73 0.06
CA VAL A 196 5.10 -2.60 -0.38
C VAL A 196 5.84 -1.30 -0.10
N TYR A 197 5.99 -0.48 -1.12
CA TYR A 197 6.50 0.88 -1.03
C TYR A 197 5.35 1.87 -1.14
N ILE A 198 5.04 2.57 -0.04
CA ILE A 198 3.99 3.58 0.00
C ILE A 198 4.67 4.94 -0.15
N LEU A 199 4.32 5.71 -1.16
CA LEU A 199 4.97 6.99 -1.41
C LEU A 199 4.41 8.01 -0.44
N PHE A 200 5.25 8.68 0.32
CA PHE A 200 4.80 9.74 1.20
C PHE A 200 4.22 10.91 0.39
N ARG A 201 3.09 11.43 0.87
CA ARG A 201 2.48 12.69 0.42
C ARG A 201 1.98 13.45 1.64
N SER A 202 2.37 14.71 1.79
CA SER A 202 1.73 15.61 2.75
C SER A 202 0.68 16.48 2.07
N ALA A 203 -0.39 16.79 2.79
CA ALA A 203 -1.23 17.92 2.44
C ALA A 203 -0.38 19.19 2.58
N ARG A 204 -0.26 19.94 1.49
CA ARG A 204 0.53 21.17 1.47
C ARG A 204 -0.28 22.29 2.08
N LYS A 205 0.22 22.90 3.16
CA LYS A 205 -0.22 24.24 3.55
C LYS A 205 0.37 25.20 2.52
N GLN A 206 -0.49 25.79 1.70
CA GLN A 206 -0.27 27.06 1.03
C GLN A 206 1.08 27.33 0.34
N ASN A 207 1.08 27.28 -0.98
CA ASN A 207 1.60 28.44 -1.72
C ASN A 207 0.80 28.73 -3.01
N ASN A 208 0.17 27.72 -3.61
CA ASN A 208 -0.51 27.88 -4.90
C ASN A 208 -2.00 27.53 -4.92
N PHE A 209 -2.62 27.09 -3.81
CA PHE A 209 -4.03 26.67 -3.80
C PHE A 209 -4.81 27.25 -2.62
N ASP A 210 -6.05 27.66 -2.89
CA ASP A 210 -7.10 27.90 -1.91
C ASP A 210 -7.92 26.61 -1.76
N VAL A 211 -8.32 26.27 -0.54
CA VAL A 211 -9.04 25.03 -0.23
C VAL A 211 -10.48 25.34 0.14
N PHE A 212 -11.42 24.57 -0.42
CA PHE A 212 -12.85 24.79 -0.30
C PHE A 212 -13.58 23.52 0.12
N VAL A 213 -14.64 23.70 0.90
CA VAL A 213 -15.66 22.68 1.18
C VAL A 213 -17.01 23.29 0.85
N HIS A 214 -17.78 22.63 -0.02
CA HIS A 214 -19.05 23.16 -0.55
C HIS A 214 -18.94 24.61 -1.08
N GLY A 215 -17.81 24.93 -1.73
CA GLY A 215 -17.53 26.26 -2.27
C GLY A 215 -17.18 27.34 -1.23
N LYS A 216 -17.01 26.98 0.05
CA LYS A 216 -16.59 27.89 1.12
C LYS A 216 -15.13 27.63 1.48
N PRO A 217 -14.29 28.67 1.65
CA PRO A 217 -12.91 28.48 2.06
C PRO A 217 -12.84 27.84 3.45
N VAL A 218 -11.93 26.89 3.61
CA VAL A 218 -11.67 26.20 4.89
C VAL A 218 -10.17 26.21 5.20
N ASP A 219 -9.83 26.22 6.48
CA ASP A 219 -8.46 25.94 6.93
C ASP A 219 -8.28 24.43 7.05
N VAL A 220 -7.25 23.90 6.40
CA VAL A 220 -6.90 22.48 6.40
C VAL A 220 -5.99 22.09 7.56
N GLY A 221 -5.53 23.06 8.37
CA GLY A 221 -4.56 22.85 9.46
C GLY A 221 -4.91 21.76 10.48
N ASP A 222 -6.17 21.36 10.56
CA ASP A 222 -6.65 20.29 11.43
C ASP A 222 -6.49 18.87 10.83
N LEU A 223 -6.05 18.73 9.57
CA LEU A 223 -5.79 17.44 8.93
C LEU A 223 -4.45 16.85 9.36
N VAL A 224 -4.43 15.57 9.71
CA VAL A 224 -3.28 14.89 10.32
C VAL A 224 -2.10 14.76 9.35
N TYR A 225 -2.39 14.58 8.06
CA TYR A 225 -1.40 14.47 7.00
C TYR A 225 -0.94 15.84 6.46
N GLN A 226 -1.36 16.95 7.08
CA GLN A 226 -0.76 18.24 6.82
C GLN A 226 0.49 18.42 7.67
N LEU A 227 1.64 18.53 7.00
CA LEU A 227 2.94 18.63 7.65
C LEU A 227 3.63 19.92 7.21
N ASP A 228 3.43 20.97 8.01
CA ASP A 228 3.94 22.33 7.74
C ASP A 228 5.47 22.36 7.55
N HIS A 229 6.22 21.45 8.19
CA HIS A 229 7.68 21.36 8.03
C HIS A 229 8.13 20.69 6.72
N GLN A 230 7.21 20.15 5.91
CA GLN A 230 7.48 19.44 4.66
C GLN A 230 6.92 20.17 3.42
N GLU A 231 6.57 21.46 3.50
CA GLU A 231 6.00 22.23 2.37
C GLU A 231 6.87 22.22 1.10
N GLY A 232 8.19 22.06 1.24
CA GLY A 232 9.16 22.02 0.13
C GLY A 232 9.50 20.62 -0.40
N HIS A 233 8.90 19.54 0.14
CA HIS A 233 9.22 18.19 -0.32
C HIS A 233 8.76 17.97 -1.75
N GLN A 234 9.60 17.33 -2.57
CA GLN A 234 9.22 16.94 -3.91
C GLN A 234 8.44 15.63 -3.84
N ASP A 235 7.26 15.62 -4.42
CA ASP A 235 6.38 14.46 -4.53
C ASP A 235 7.01 13.33 -5.35
N LEU A 236 7.06 12.12 -4.78
CA LEU A 236 7.56 10.93 -5.46
C LEU A 236 6.51 10.36 -6.41
N VAL A 237 6.94 9.76 -7.52
CA VAL A 237 6.06 8.99 -8.42
C VAL A 237 6.52 7.56 -8.60
N SER A 238 5.60 6.65 -8.97
CA SER A 238 5.86 5.22 -9.14
C SER A 238 7.03 4.91 -10.10
N GLN A 239 7.27 5.78 -11.09
CA GLN A 239 8.42 5.69 -12.00
C GLN A 239 9.76 5.73 -11.24
N GLU A 240 9.90 6.63 -10.26
CA GLU A 240 11.13 6.80 -9.49
C GLU A 240 11.42 5.57 -8.62
N ILE A 241 10.36 4.96 -8.08
CA ILE A 241 10.44 3.72 -7.30
C ILE A 241 10.89 2.55 -8.20
N ALA A 242 10.29 2.40 -9.38
CA ALA A 242 10.67 1.38 -10.36
C ALA A 242 12.14 1.55 -10.80
N ASP A 243 12.58 2.78 -11.05
CA ASP A 243 13.97 3.08 -11.39
C ASP A 243 14.93 2.81 -10.23
N ALA A 244 14.53 3.09 -8.98
CA ALA A 244 15.30 2.75 -7.80
C ALA A 244 15.44 1.23 -7.63
N ILE A 245 14.36 0.46 -7.79
CA ILE A 245 14.42 -1.02 -7.76
C ILE A 245 15.38 -1.55 -8.83
N ARG A 246 15.37 -0.95 -10.03
CA ARG A 246 16.25 -1.34 -11.15
C ARG A 246 17.75 -1.15 -10.87
N LEU A 247 18.13 -0.36 -9.86
CA LEU A 247 19.52 -0.25 -9.40
C LEU A 247 20.01 -1.58 -8.80
N ALA A 248 19.16 -2.31 -8.08
CA ALA A 248 19.47 -3.64 -7.58
C ALA A 248 19.12 -4.75 -8.58
N TYR A 249 18.05 -4.56 -9.35
CA TYR A 249 17.51 -5.57 -10.26
C TYR A 249 17.26 -4.97 -11.66
N PRO A 250 18.26 -4.91 -12.55
CA PRO A 250 18.13 -4.24 -13.85
C PRO A 250 17.01 -4.78 -14.76
N GLU A 251 16.60 -6.05 -14.56
CA GLU A 251 15.49 -6.67 -15.29
C GLU A 251 14.10 -6.37 -14.68
N HIS A 252 14.02 -5.66 -13.55
CA HIS A 252 12.76 -5.39 -12.86
C HIS A 252 11.72 -4.71 -13.76
N GLU A 253 10.60 -5.39 -13.93
CA GLU A 253 9.48 -4.92 -14.73
C GLU A 253 8.15 -5.23 -14.03
N PRO A 254 7.26 -4.23 -13.86
CA PRO A 254 5.89 -4.45 -13.41
C PRO A 254 5.08 -5.30 -14.39
N CYS A 255 4.04 -5.96 -13.87
CA CYS A 255 3.13 -6.77 -14.66
C CYS A 255 1.70 -6.22 -14.67
N ALA A 256 1.31 -5.45 -13.65
CA ALA A 256 -0.04 -4.94 -13.53
C ALA A 256 -0.08 -3.59 -12.81
N TYR A 257 -1.19 -2.87 -12.97
CA TYR A 257 -1.39 -1.59 -12.30
C TYR A 257 -2.86 -1.24 -12.06
N LEU A 258 -3.10 -0.32 -11.13
CA LEU A 258 -4.36 0.40 -10.98
C LEU A 258 -4.14 1.87 -11.32
N ASN A 259 -5.01 2.42 -12.17
CA ASN A 259 -4.91 3.78 -12.67
C ASN A 259 -5.43 4.84 -11.68
N GLY A 260 -5.26 6.10 -12.04
CA GLY A 260 -5.86 7.24 -11.34
C GLY A 260 -7.27 7.59 -11.82
N THR A 261 -8.02 8.31 -10.98
CA THR A 261 -9.37 8.82 -11.28
C THR A 261 -9.37 9.95 -12.30
N GLU A 262 -8.32 10.77 -12.34
CA GLU A 262 -8.19 11.93 -13.24
C GLU A 262 -7.22 11.66 -14.39
N ASP A 263 -6.19 10.83 -14.16
CA ASP A 263 -5.22 10.44 -15.18
C ASP A 263 -5.15 8.90 -15.30
N PRO A 264 -5.64 8.32 -16.41
CA PRO A 264 -5.63 6.88 -16.61
C PRO A 264 -4.23 6.29 -16.80
N LEU A 265 -3.21 7.11 -17.10
CA LEU A 265 -1.82 6.67 -17.24
C LEU A 265 -1.06 6.70 -15.90
N SER A 266 -1.62 7.36 -14.89
CA SER A 266 -1.00 7.40 -13.56
C SER A 266 -1.05 6.04 -12.87
N MET A 267 0.09 5.59 -12.35
CA MET A 267 0.29 4.27 -11.76
C MET A 267 0.07 4.31 -10.26
N LYS A 268 -1.19 4.41 -9.83
CA LYS A 268 -1.56 4.53 -8.41
C LYS A 268 -1.21 3.30 -7.60
N TRP A 269 -1.44 2.14 -8.18
CA TRP A 269 -0.89 0.88 -7.67
C TRP A 269 -0.06 0.26 -8.79
N LEU A 270 1.19 -0.08 -8.53
CA LEU A 270 2.06 -0.75 -9.48
C LEU A 270 2.50 -2.08 -8.90
N LEU A 271 2.08 -3.17 -9.54
CA LEU A 271 2.33 -4.53 -9.08
C LEU A 271 3.41 -5.18 -9.95
N THR A 272 4.43 -5.69 -9.27
CA THR A 272 5.41 -6.61 -9.83
C THR A 272 5.26 -7.97 -9.16
N LEU A 273 5.23 -9.02 -9.96
CA LEU A 273 5.36 -10.40 -9.50
C LEU A 273 6.68 -10.96 -10.02
N ARG A 274 7.59 -11.34 -9.11
CA ARG A 274 8.88 -11.94 -9.45
C ARG A 274 8.97 -13.37 -8.95
N ALA A 275 9.61 -14.22 -9.73
CA ALA A 275 9.86 -15.61 -9.42
C ALA A 275 11.33 -15.82 -9.06
N GLY A 276 11.62 -16.45 -7.93
CA GLY A 276 12.99 -16.67 -7.50
C GLY A 276 13.16 -17.66 -6.38
N THR A 277 14.41 -17.99 -6.10
CA THR A 277 14.86 -18.65 -4.87
C THR A 277 15.47 -17.59 -3.95
N LYS A 278 15.99 -17.96 -2.78
CA LYS A 278 16.79 -17.04 -1.94
C LYS A 278 18.05 -16.53 -2.65
N ASP A 279 18.59 -17.32 -3.57
CA ASP A 279 19.89 -17.06 -4.19
C ASP A 279 19.77 -16.22 -5.47
N GLU A 280 18.71 -16.44 -6.25
CA GLU A 280 18.58 -15.88 -7.59
C GLU A 280 17.10 -15.63 -7.96
N ILE A 281 16.83 -14.43 -8.50
CA ILE A 281 15.58 -14.12 -9.20
C ILE A 281 15.64 -14.69 -10.62
N LEU A 282 14.76 -15.64 -10.91
CA LEU A 282 14.66 -16.31 -12.20
C LEU A 282 13.93 -15.47 -13.25
N GLY A 283 13.03 -14.58 -12.84
CA GLY A 283 12.36 -13.68 -13.77
C GLY A 283 11.16 -12.95 -13.19
N TYR A 284 10.46 -12.23 -14.05
CA TYR A 284 9.29 -11.41 -13.74
C TYR A 284 8.11 -11.91 -14.54
N CYS A 285 6.94 -11.97 -13.91
CA CYS A 285 5.69 -12.31 -14.58
C CYS A 285 5.31 -11.19 -15.56
N ASP A 286 4.66 -11.55 -16.67
CA ASP A 286 4.12 -10.58 -17.62
C ASP A 286 2.65 -10.23 -17.33
N ALA A 287 2.13 -9.24 -18.05
CA ALA A 287 0.74 -8.82 -17.95
C ALA A 287 -0.25 -9.94 -18.22
N LYS A 288 0.05 -10.84 -19.17
CA LYS A 288 -0.86 -11.93 -19.54
C LYS A 288 -0.97 -12.96 -18.41
N LEU A 289 0.12 -13.24 -17.71
CA LEU A 289 0.10 -14.12 -16.54
C LEU A 289 -0.67 -13.48 -15.38
N ALA A 290 -0.48 -12.18 -15.13
CA ALA A 290 -1.24 -11.45 -14.12
C ALA A 290 -2.75 -11.45 -14.44
N GLU A 291 -3.12 -11.24 -15.71
CA GLU A 291 -4.50 -11.36 -16.20
C GLU A 291 -5.07 -12.75 -15.94
N TRP A 292 -4.34 -13.81 -16.31
CA TRP A 292 -4.78 -15.19 -16.06
C TRP A 292 -5.04 -15.43 -14.57
N MET A 293 -4.12 -15.03 -13.69
CA MET A 293 -4.29 -15.20 -12.25
C MET A 293 -5.57 -14.52 -11.74
N GLN A 294 -5.83 -13.28 -12.16
CA GLN A 294 -7.01 -12.54 -11.75
C GLN A 294 -8.31 -13.13 -12.33
N VAL A 295 -8.32 -13.43 -13.63
CA VAL A 295 -9.49 -13.97 -14.33
C VAL A 295 -9.84 -15.37 -13.85
N PHE A 296 -8.86 -16.26 -13.66
CA PHE A 296 -9.13 -17.60 -13.14
C PHE A 296 -9.63 -17.54 -11.70
N HIS A 297 -9.02 -16.71 -10.85
CA HIS A 297 -9.51 -16.57 -9.48
C HIS A 297 -10.95 -16.04 -9.46
N HIS A 298 -11.26 -15.05 -10.30
CA HIS A 298 -12.62 -14.50 -10.41
C HIS A 298 -13.61 -15.51 -10.99
N LEU A 299 -13.21 -16.31 -11.99
CA LEU A 299 -14.05 -17.34 -12.58
C LEU A 299 -14.40 -18.47 -11.59
N PHE A 300 -13.44 -18.89 -10.75
CA PHE A 300 -13.64 -20.03 -9.84
C PHE A 300 -14.16 -19.63 -8.45
N PHE A 301 -13.79 -18.46 -7.95
CA PHE A 301 -14.13 -18.00 -6.59
C PHE A 301 -15.07 -16.78 -6.59
N GLY A 302 -15.33 -16.18 -7.75
CA GLY A 302 -16.16 -14.99 -7.88
C GLY A 302 -15.45 -13.70 -7.47
N THR A 303 -14.20 -13.72 -7.01
CA THR A 303 -13.48 -12.56 -6.46
C THR A 303 -12.12 -12.35 -7.12
N TYR A 304 -11.57 -11.15 -7.03
CA TYR A 304 -10.20 -10.88 -7.49
C TYR A 304 -9.16 -11.19 -6.41
N LEU A 305 -7.98 -11.66 -6.83
CA LEU A 305 -6.93 -12.10 -5.92
C LEU A 305 -6.03 -10.92 -5.51
N ALA A 306 -5.85 -10.70 -4.20
CA ALA A 306 -4.78 -9.84 -3.69
C ALA A 306 -3.83 -10.58 -2.75
N TYR A 307 -4.38 -11.43 -1.87
CA TYR A 307 -3.60 -12.19 -0.90
C TYR A 307 -3.76 -13.68 -1.12
N THR A 308 -2.65 -14.39 -0.98
CA THR A 308 -2.59 -15.85 -1.04
C THR A 308 -1.81 -16.41 0.13
N ARG A 309 -2.04 -17.69 0.45
CA ARG A 309 -1.26 -18.38 1.48
C ARG A 309 0.15 -18.69 0.97
N PRO A 310 1.17 -18.77 1.84
CA PRO A 310 2.55 -19.06 1.44
C PRO A 310 2.71 -20.35 0.62
N CYS A 311 1.93 -21.39 0.89
CA CYS A 311 2.03 -22.63 0.11
C CYS A 311 1.73 -22.43 -1.39
N TRP A 312 0.89 -21.47 -1.75
CA TRP A 312 0.58 -21.16 -3.15
C TRP A 312 1.68 -20.36 -3.84
N THR A 313 2.51 -19.62 -3.10
CA THR A 313 3.64 -18.89 -3.71
C THR A 313 4.74 -19.84 -4.18
N THR A 314 4.85 -21.01 -3.55
CA THR A 314 5.75 -22.10 -3.98
C THR A 314 5.18 -22.98 -5.09
N TRP A 315 3.94 -22.72 -5.53
CA TRP A 315 3.25 -23.54 -6.52
C TRP A 315 3.74 -23.30 -7.95
N LEU A 316 4.55 -22.26 -8.18
CA LEU A 316 5.00 -21.88 -9.52
C LEU A 316 5.60 -23.05 -10.29
N GLN A 317 6.44 -23.89 -9.67
CA GLN A 317 7.03 -25.07 -10.33
C GLN A 317 5.98 -26.02 -10.92
N LYS A 318 4.79 -26.12 -10.32
CA LYS A 318 3.69 -26.95 -10.84
C LYS A 318 3.01 -26.34 -12.08
N MET A 319 3.25 -25.06 -12.36
CA MET A 319 2.80 -24.35 -13.56
C MET A 319 3.76 -24.53 -14.75
N ALA A 320 4.78 -25.38 -14.66
CA ALA A 320 5.75 -25.62 -15.75
C ALA A 320 5.08 -26.04 -17.07
N PHE A 321 3.98 -26.79 -17.01
CA PHE A 321 3.22 -27.20 -18.20
C PHE A 321 2.58 -26.02 -18.95
N LEU A 322 2.42 -24.86 -18.29
CA LEU A 322 1.91 -23.62 -18.91
C LEU A 322 3.00 -22.81 -19.62
N ALA A 323 4.28 -23.18 -19.45
CA ALA A 323 5.42 -22.47 -20.06
C ALA A 323 5.34 -22.32 -21.60
N PRO A 324 4.82 -23.30 -22.37
CA PRO A 324 4.64 -23.11 -23.81
C PRO A 324 3.69 -21.96 -24.16
N PHE A 325 2.73 -21.65 -23.28
CA PHE A 325 1.64 -20.71 -23.55
C PHE A 325 1.87 -19.30 -22.99
N ASN A 326 2.89 -19.10 -22.15
CA ASN A 326 3.20 -17.79 -21.56
C ASN A 326 4.70 -17.47 -21.64
N ALA A 327 5.03 -16.26 -22.12
CA ALA A 327 6.41 -15.85 -22.38
C ALA A 327 7.23 -15.71 -21.08
N SER A 328 6.67 -15.10 -20.04
CA SER A 328 7.35 -14.97 -18.75
C SER A 328 7.64 -16.34 -18.10
N LEU A 329 6.67 -17.25 -18.10
CA LEU A 329 6.87 -18.62 -17.61
C LEU A 329 7.96 -19.35 -18.41
N ARG A 330 7.94 -19.26 -19.75
CA ARG A 330 8.98 -19.85 -20.60
C ARG A 330 10.38 -19.33 -20.23
N LYS A 331 10.51 -18.03 -19.95
CA LYS A 331 11.79 -17.41 -19.54
C LYS A 331 12.23 -17.93 -18.16
N ILE A 332 11.31 -17.94 -17.18
CA ILE A 332 11.58 -18.40 -15.80
C ILE A 332 11.98 -19.88 -15.79
N PHE A 333 11.21 -20.75 -16.42
CA PHE A 333 11.51 -22.19 -16.48
C PHE A 333 12.71 -22.51 -17.35
N GLY A 334 12.93 -21.75 -18.44
CA GLY A 334 14.14 -21.86 -19.24
C GLY A 334 15.40 -21.58 -18.41
N ARG A 335 15.39 -20.51 -17.57
CA ARG A 335 16.50 -20.24 -16.65
C ARG A 335 16.63 -21.31 -15.56
N LEU A 336 15.51 -21.75 -14.98
CA LEU A 336 15.53 -22.82 -13.98
C LEU A 336 16.16 -24.10 -14.55
N LEU A 337 15.81 -24.48 -15.78
CA LEU A 337 16.39 -25.64 -16.48
C LEU A 337 17.90 -25.49 -16.69
N MET A 338 18.37 -24.30 -17.01
CA MET A 338 19.80 -23.99 -17.18
C MET A 338 20.58 -23.88 -15.86
N ARG A 339 19.91 -24.02 -14.70
CA ARG A 339 20.50 -23.90 -13.36
C ARG A 339 20.24 -25.15 -12.52
N PRO A 340 20.95 -26.28 -12.75
CA PRO A 340 20.75 -27.52 -12.02
C PRO A 340 20.84 -27.39 -10.48
N LYS A 341 21.67 -26.46 -9.99
CA LYS A 341 21.81 -26.18 -8.55
C LYS A 341 20.52 -25.68 -7.88
N LEU A 342 19.54 -25.20 -8.65
CA LEU A 342 18.28 -24.66 -8.15
C LEU A 342 17.12 -25.66 -8.22
N TRP A 343 17.28 -26.83 -8.84
CA TRP A 343 16.17 -27.77 -9.09
C TRP A 343 15.52 -28.31 -7.82
N ASN A 344 16.31 -28.47 -6.76
CA ASN A 344 15.83 -28.95 -5.46
C ASN A 344 15.45 -27.81 -4.50
N LYS A 345 15.50 -26.55 -4.96
CA LYS A 345 15.14 -25.39 -4.15
C LYS A 345 13.70 -24.96 -4.45
N PRO A 346 12.92 -24.54 -3.44
CA PRO A 346 11.59 -23.99 -3.67
C PRO A 346 11.71 -22.68 -4.45
N VAL A 347 10.89 -22.54 -5.49
CA VAL A 347 10.77 -21.29 -6.25
C VAL A 347 9.52 -20.57 -5.79
N HIS A 348 9.71 -19.36 -5.30
CA HIS A 348 8.68 -18.52 -4.73
C HIS A 348 8.26 -17.44 -5.73
N ILE A 349 6.96 -17.15 -5.77
CA ILE A 349 6.44 -15.89 -6.31
C ILE A 349 6.43 -14.86 -5.18
N GLN A 350 7.12 -13.74 -5.38
CA GLN A 350 7.12 -12.61 -4.47
C GLN A 350 6.54 -11.38 -5.15
N SER A 351 5.69 -10.66 -4.43
CA SER A 351 5.11 -9.40 -4.89
C SER A 351 5.97 -8.23 -4.44
N ILE A 352 6.16 -7.27 -5.33
CA ILE A 352 6.54 -5.90 -4.96
C ILE A 352 5.37 -5.01 -5.38
N MET A 353 4.86 -4.22 -4.44
CA MET A 353 3.77 -3.28 -4.68
C MET A 353 4.27 -1.86 -4.46
N VAL A 354 3.85 -0.93 -5.32
CA VAL A 354 4.09 0.49 -5.14
C VAL A 354 2.73 1.20 -5.05
N ILE A 355 2.50 1.96 -3.99
CA ILE A 355 1.23 2.68 -3.76
C ILE A 355 1.53 4.18 -3.78
N GLN A 356 1.09 4.85 -4.85
CA GLN A 356 1.16 6.29 -5.01
C GLN A 356 -0.15 6.93 -4.53
N PRO A 357 -0.13 7.79 -3.49
CA PRO A 357 -1.33 8.46 -2.99
C PRO A 357 -1.91 9.51 -3.95
N CYS A 358 -2.78 10.36 -3.42
CA CYS A 358 -3.39 11.48 -4.14
C CYS A 358 -2.31 12.36 -4.79
N ASP A 359 -2.45 12.61 -6.10
CA ASP A 359 -1.70 13.70 -6.74
C ASP A 359 -2.58 14.94 -6.79
N LEU A 360 -1.99 16.11 -6.53
CA LEU A 360 -2.65 17.40 -6.75
C LEU A 360 -2.11 18.01 -8.03
N PHE A 361 -2.98 18.18 -9.03
CA PHE A 361 -2.63 18.81 -10.30
C PHE A 361 -2.54 20.33 -10.17
N ALA A 362 -1.90 20.96 -11.15
CA ALA A 362 -1.69 22.41 -11.19
C ALA A 362 -3.01 23.20 -11.21
N ASP A 363 -4.10 22.60 -11.69
CA ASP A 363 -5.45 23.16 -11.72
C ASP A 363 -6.27 22.87 -10.45
N GLY A 364 -5.69 22.19 -9.46
CA GLY A 364 -6.32 21.87 -8.18
C GLY A 364 -7.10 20.55 -8.18
N ARG A 365 -7.21 19.85 -9.32
CA ARG A 365 -7.81 18.51 -9.36
C ARG A 365 -6.96 17.51 -8.59
N GLN A 366 -7.65 16.57 -7.95
CA GLN A 366 -7.05 15.56 -7.10
C GLN A 366 -7.21 14.18 -7.75
N ASN A 367 -6.10 13.58 -8.16
CA ASN A 367 -6.08 12.29 -8.83
C ASN A 367 -5.90 11.18 -7.78
N MET A 368 -6.95 10.39 -7.54
CA MET A 368 -7.01 9.31 -6.56
C MET A 368 -6.82 7.94 -7.21
N CYS A 369 -6.67 6.87 -6.43
CA CYS A 369 -6.79 5.48 -6.89
C CYS A 369 -8.21 5.19 -7.41
N ASP A 370 -8.35 4.88 -8.71
CA ASP A 370 -9.61 4.49 -9.34
C ASP A 370 -10.05 3.13 -8.79
N GLY A 371 -11.23 3.04 -8.17
CA GLY A 371 -11.68 1.83 -7.50
C GLY A 371 -10.77 1.41 -6.33
N CYS A 372 -10.28 2.34 -5.53
CA CYS A 372 -9.25 2.09 -4.52
C CYS A 372 -9.44 0.82 -3.66
N PRO A 373 -8.42 -0.05 -3.52
CA PRO A 373 -8.49 -1.22 -2.64
C PRO A 373 -8.74 -0.83 -1.19
N ASP A 374 -8.12 0.27 -0.76
CA ASP A 374 -8.16 0.79 0.61
C ASP A 374 -9.42 1.65 0.87
N ALA A 375 -10.53 1.37 0.20
CA ALA A 375 -11.80 2.04 0.46
C ALA A 375 -12.49 1.50 1.72
N ILE A 376 -12.98 2.41 2.56
CA ILE A 376 -13.70 2.15 3.83
C ILE A 376 -15.18 2.52 3.71
N LEU A 377 -16.05 1.94 4.52
CA LEU A 377 -17.44 2.37 4.62
C LEU A 377 -17.55 3.63 5.50
N HIS A 378 -18.16 4.68 4.96
CA HIS A 378 -18.52 5.89 5.69
C HIS A 378 -19.91 6.35 5.22
N ASP A 379 -20.85 6.52 6.16
CA ASP A 379 -22.24 6.93 5.88
C ASP A 379 -22.93 6.17 4.73
N GLY A 380 -22.75 4.85 4.72
CA GLY A 380 -23.35 3.96 3.73
C GLY A 380 -22.70 4.02 2.33
N LYS A 381 -21.56 4.69 2.20
CA LYS A 381 -20.79 4.81 0.94
C LYS A 381 -19.37 4.29 1.12
N MET A 382 -18.80 3.73 0.06
CA MET A 382 -17.38 3.38 0.02
C MET A 382 -16.57 4.63 -0.34
N VAL A 383 -15.59 4.98 0.49
CA VAL A 383 -14.76 6.20 0.36
C VAL A 383 -13.29 5.88 0.56
N TRP A 384 -12.38 6.72 0.06
CA TRP A 384 -10.93 6.53 0.27
C TRP A 384 -10.57 6.68 1.76
N SER A 385 -9.96 5.65 2.36
CA SER A 385 -9.53 5.70 3.77
C SER A 385 -8.58 6.87 4.05
N CYS A 386 -7.63 7.13 3.15
CA CYS A 386 -6.66 8.22 3.29
C CYS A 386 -7.26 9.64 3.26
N ARG A 387 -8.57 9.78 2.96
CA ARG A 387 -9.27 11.07 2.95
C ARG A 387 -10.54 11.08 3.79
N VAL A 388 -10.81 10.04 4.56
CA VAL A 388 -12.04 9.94 5.36
C VAL A 388 -12.07 10.98 6.49
N ASP A 389 -10.91 11.39 7.01
CA ASP A 389 -10.77 12.50 7.98
C ASP A 389 -11.42 13.79 7.46
N GLU A 390 -11.36 14.06 6.15
CA GLU A 390 -12.00 15.25 5.56
C GLU A 390 -13.52 15.19 5.67
N LEU A 391 -14.10 14.00 5.52
CA LEU A 391 -15.53 13.79 5.67
C LEU A 391 -15.93 13.90 7.14
N GLU A 392 -15.15 13.33 8.05
CA GLU A 392 -15.40 13.39 9.50
C GLU A 392 -15.30 14.82 10.04
N LYS A 393 -14.35 15.64 9.54
CA LYS A 393 -14.11 17.01 10.01
C LYS A 393 -14.94 18.06 9.29
N PHE A 394 -15.12 17.92 7.98
CA PHE A 394 -15.75 18.96 7.15
C PHE A 394 -17.07 18.54 6.50
N GLY A 395 -17.46 17.26 6.59
CA GLY A 395 -18.69 16.72 5.98
C GLY A 395 -18.60 16.52 4.46
N ALA A 396 -17.47 16.83 3.84
CA ALA A 396 -17.23 16.66 2.42
C ALA A 396 -15.72 16.67 2.13
N PHE A 397 -15.34 16.04 1.02
CA PHE A 397 -13.96 16.08 0.53
C PHE A 397 -13.57 17.52 0.22
N ILE A 398 -12.35 17.88 0.61
CA ILE A 398 -11.77 19.18 0.27
C ILE A 398 -11.54 19.28 -1.24
N GLN A 399 -11.81 20.46 -1.79
CA GLN A 399 -11.52 20.83 -3.16
C GLN A 399 -10.43 21.89 -3.16
N CYS A 400 -9.47 21.76 -4.07
CA CYS A 400 -8.40 22.74 -4.22
C CYS A 400 -8.66 23.54 -5.49
N ALA A 401 -8.44 24.85 -5.44
CA ALA A 401 -8.39 25.70 -6.63
C ALA A 401 -7.13 26.58 -6.60
N PRO A 402 -6.51 26.90 -7.75
CA PRO A 402 -5.33 27.74 -7.77
C PRO A 402 -5.61 29.09 -7.08
N ARG A 403 -4.68 29.54 -6.25
CA ARG A 403 -4.82 30.77 -5.45
C ARG A 403 -5.06 31.96 -6.38
N GLY A 404 -6.08 32.76 -6.08
CA GLY A 404 -6.46 33.92 -6.87
C GLY A 404 -7.41 33.65 -8.04
N ALA A 405 -7.80 32.39 -8.30
CA ALA A 405 -8.81 32.08 -9.31
C ALA A 405 -10.25 32.43 -8.87
N CYS A 406 -10.51 32.56 -7.57
CA CYS A 406 -11.87 32.69 -7.01
C CYS A 406 -12.22 34.11 -6.50
N CYS A 407 -11.26 35.03 -6.41
CA CYS A 407 -11.50 36.40 -5.96
C CYS A 407 -11.67 37.30 -7.20
N GLY A 408 -12.89 37.78 -7.45
CA GLY A 408 -13.24 38.56 -8.63
C GLY A 408 -12.35 39.79 -8.87
N GLY A 409 -11.40 39.64 -9.79
CA GLY A 409 -11.07 40.64 -10.82
C GLY A 409 -11.65 40.15 -12.14
N GLN A 410 -11.77 41.03 -13.14
CA GLN A 410 -12.20 40.69 -14.50
C GLN A 410 -11.63 39.33 -14.97
N PRO A 411 -12.32 38.59 -15.88
CA PRO A 411 -11.75 37.38 -16.45
C PRO A 411 -10.33 37.73 -16.89
N ALA A 412 -9.34 37.04 -16.29
CA ALA A 412 -7.98 37.15 -16.75
C ALA A 412 -8.06 36.97 -18.26
N ALA A 413 -7.65 37.99 -19.00
CA ALA A 413 -7.52 37.88 -20.44
C ALA A 413 -6.80 36.54 -20.65
N GLN A 414 -7.48 35.62 -21.34
CA GLN A 414 -6.86 34.42 -21.81
C GLN A 414 -5.54 34.89 -22.40
N ALA A 415 -4.41 34.41 -21.87
CA ALA A 415 -3.16 34.59 -22.57
C ALA A 415 -3.43 33.99 -23.95
N GLU A 416 -3.56 34.85 -24.95
CA GLU A 416 -3.65 34.41 -26.33
C GLU A 416 -2.46 33.46 -26.52
N PRO A 417 -2.68 32.25 -27.05
CA PRO A 417 -1.57 31.40 -27.41
C PRO A 417 -0.67 32.22 -28.33
N ALA A 418 0.63 32.25 -28.03
CA ALA A 418 1.62 32.92 -28.88
C ALA A 418 1.34 32.56 -30.36
N PRO A 419 1.32 33.54 -31.27
CA PRO A 419 0.94 33.28 -32.66
C PRO A 419 1.87 32.21 -33.22
N GLN A 420 1.28 31.08 -33.57
CA GLN A 420 1.98 30.07 -34.37
C GLN A 420 2.35 30.72 -35.71
N PRO A 421 3.55 30.44 -36.26
CA PRO A 421 3.90 30.96 -37.58
C PRO A 421 2.83 30.51 -38.59
N GLU A 422 2.25 31.49 -39.29
CA GLU A 422 1.22 31.29 -40.30
C GLU A 422 1.68 30.24 -41.32
N PRO A 423 0.88 29.18 -41.59
CA PRO A 423 1.16 28.26 -42.67
C PRO A 423 1.05 29.02 -44.00
N ALA A 424 2.10 28.96 -44.81
CA ALA A 424 2.05 29.44 -46.18
C ALA A 424 0.81 28.87 -46.88
N ALA A 425 -0.02 29.76 -47.43
CA ALA A 425 -1.25 29.43 -48.12
C ALA A 425 -1.00 28.40 -49.23
N MET A 426 -1.33 27.13 -48.97
CA MET A 426 -1.50 26.13 -50.01
C MET A 426 -2.89 26.29 -50.61
N ALA A 427 -2.90 26.50 -51.92
CA ALA A 427 -4.08 26.66 -52.75
C ALA A 427 -5.12 25.55 -52.51
N ALA A 428 -6.40 25.94 -52.64
CA ALA A 428 -7.53 25.04 -52.58
C ALA A 428 -7.36 23.87 -53.59
N PRO A 429 -7.58 22.62 -53.17
CA PRO A 429 -7.50 21.48 -54.08
C PRO A 429 -8.73 21.43 -55.00
N GLU A 430 -8.47 21.18 -56.29
CA GLU A 430 -9.49 20.90 -57.30
C GLU A 430 -10.31 19.64 -56.97
N PRO A 431 -11.55 19.51 -57.46
CA PRO A 431 -12.41 18.38 -57.17
C PRO A 431 -11.87 17.09 -57.80
N ILE A 432 -11.47 16.14 -56.96
CA ILE A 432 -11.02 14.80 -57.37
C ILE A 432 -12.23 13.95 -57.76
N ALA A 433 -12.17 13.36 -58.96
CA ALA A 433 -13.17 12.48 -59.52
C ALA A 433 -13.39 11.19 -58.71
N ALA A 434 -14.59 10.63 -58.83
CA ALA A 434 -15.01 9.39 -58.17
C ALA A 434 -14.05 8.20 -58.38
N PRO A 435 -13.88 7.31 -57.38
CA PRO A 435 -12.95 6.20 -57.48
C PRO A 435 -13.45 5.15 -58.48
N GLN A 436 -12.57 4.70 -59.38
CA GLN A 436 -12.85 3.55 -60.25
C GLN A 436 -12.71 2.23 -59.50
N PRO A 437 -13.42 1.16 -59.94
CA PRO A 437 -13.30 -0.18 -59.34
C PRO A 437 -11.88 -0.73 -59.48
N ALA A 438 -11.39 -1.40 -58.44
CA ALA A 438 -10.07 -2.01 -58.41
C ALA A 438 -9.93 -3.11 -59.49
N PRO A 439 -8.77 -3.23 -60.15
CA PRO A 439 -8.50 -4.32 -61.08
C PRO A 439 -8.29 -5.65 -60.34
N GLU A 440 -8.71 -6.76 -60.96
CA GLU A 440 -8.53 -8.12 -60.45
C GLU A 440 -7.05 -8.45 -60.16
N PRO A 441 -6.76 -9.29 -59.15
CA PRO A 441 -5.39 -9.69 -58.83
C PRO A 441 -4.79 -10.55 -59.95
N ALA A 442 -3.57 -10.23 -60.36
CA ALA A 442 -2.76 -11.07 -61.24
C ALA A 442 -2.45 -12.43 -60.58
N PRO A 443 -2.33 -13.54 -61.35
CA PRO A 443 -1.97 -14.84 -60.81
C PRO A 443 -0.56 -14.81 -60.20
N ALA A 444 -0.41 -15.45 -59.05
CA ALA A 444 0.84 -15.53 -58.31
C ALA A 444 1.96 -16.18 -59.15
N PRO A 445 3.21 -15.69 -59.08
CA PRO A 445 4.34 -16.35 -59.73
C PRO A 445 4.59 -17.72 -59.09
N GLU A 446 4.91 -18.72 -59.92
CA GLU A 446 5.32 -20.06 -59.47
C GLU A 446 6.53 -19.98 -58.51
N PRO A 447 6.57 -20.81 -57.47
CA PRO A 447 7.64 -20.79 -56.49
C PRO A 447 8.96 -21.22 -57.14
N LEU A 448 10.00 -20.38 -56.96
CA LEU A 448 11.39 -20.76 -57.26
C LEU A 448 11.77 -22.01 -56.45
N PRO A 449 12.50 -22.98 -57.04
CA PRO A 449 12.94 -24.17 -56.32
C PRO A 449 13.87 -23.77 -55.16
N GLU A 450 13.63 -24.36 -54.00
CA GLU A 450 14.44 -24.16 -52.80
C GLU A 450 15.92 -24.48 -53.08
N PRO A 451 16.88 -23.66 -52.59
CA PRO A 451 18.28 -24.01 -52.66
C PRO A 451 18.52 -25.30 -51.86
N ALA A 452 19.14 -26.28 -52.51
CA ALA A 452 19.48 -27.56 -51.90
C ALA A 452 20.27 -27.36 -50.59
N PRO A 453 20.01 -28.19 -49.55
CA PRO A 453 20.67 -28.06 -48.27
C PRO A 453 22.18 -28.24 -48.44
N GLN A 454 22.96 -27.28 -47.92
CA GLN A 454 24.40 -27.45 -47.82
C GLN A 454 24.69 -28.64 -46.88
N PRO A 455 25.66 -29.52 -47.22
CA PRO A 455 26.00 -30.65 -46.36
C PRO A 455 26.55 -30.15 -45.03
N GLU A 456 26.03 -30.70 -43.94
CA GLU A 456 26.53 -30.45 -42.58
C GLU A 456 28.04 -30.73 -42.50
N PRO A 457 28.82 -29.90 -41.78
CA PRO A 457 30.21 -30.23 -41.49
C PRO A 457 30.26 -31.55 -40.73
N LYS A 458 30.95 -32.54 -41.32
CA LYS A 458 31.22 -33.84 -40.68
C LYS A 458 31.77 -33.62 -39.26
N PRO A 459 31.24 -34.30 -38.22
CA PRO A 459 31.82 -34.25 -36.89
C PRO A 459 33.29 -34.65 -36.94
N ALA A 460 34.15 -33.86 -36.30
CA ALA A 460 35.54 -34.22 -36.09
C ALA A 460 35.60 -35.57 -35.34
N PRO A 461 36.53 -36.47 -35.68
CA PRO A 461 36.66 -37.75 -34.99
C PRO A 461 36.98 -37.49 -33.51
N ALA A 462 36.25 -38.18 -32.62
CA ALA A 462 36.53 -38.18 -31.20
C ALA A 462 37.98 -38.64 -30.96
N PRO A 463 38.73 -38.01 -30.03
CA PRO A 463 40.05 -38.50 -29.66
C PRO A 463 39.93 -39.92 -29.08
N GLU A 464 40.78 -40.83 -29.57
CA GLU A 464 40.93 -42.18 -29.02
C GLU A 464 41.13 -42.12 -27.50
N PRO A 465 40.43 -42.96 -26.71
CA PRO A 465 40.71 -43.05 -25.29
C PRO A 465 42.10 -43.63 -25.10
N ALA A 466 42.96 -42.86 -24.43
CA ALA A 466 44.23 -43.35 -23.92
C ALA A 466 43.98 -44.57 -23.02
N ALA A 467 44.72 -45.65 -23.28
CA ALA A 467 44.68 -46.87 -22.49
C ALA A 467 44.98 -46.56 -21.01
N VAL A 468 43.96 -46.66 -20.16
CA VAL A 468 44.14 -46.69 -18.71
C VAL A 468 44.46 -48.14 -18.34
N ALA A 469 45.62 -48.32 -17.70
CA ALA A 469 46.10 -49.60 -17.22
C ALA A 469 45.06 -50.27 -16.30
N ALA A 470 44.87 -51.59 -16.49
CA ALA A 470 44.02 -52.43 -15.67
C ALA A 470 44.50 -52.45 -14.20
N PRO A 471 43.62 -52.24 -13.21
CA PRO A 471 43.95 -52.53 -11.82
C PRO A 471 43.85 -54.05 -11.56
N GLU A 472 44.83 -54.59 -10.82
CA GLU A 472 44.87 -55.96 -10.33
C GLU A 472 43.65 -56.29 -9.41
N PRO A 473 43.16 -57.54 -9.41
CA PRO A 473 42.05 -57.94 -8.55
C PRO A 473 42.50 -58.19 -7.10
N GLU A 474 41.89 -57.46 -6.17
CA GLU A 474 41.98 -57.74 -4.72
C GLU A 474 41.05 -58.89 -4.29
N PRO A 475 41.39 -59.63 -3.21
CA PRO A 475 40.86 -60.97 -2.93
C PRO A 475 39.44 -60.98 -2.35
N THR A 476 38.70 -62.02 -2.72
CA THR A 476 37.37 -62.40 -2.22
C THR A 476 37.36 -62.73 -0.72
N PRO A 477 36.40 -62.18 0.07
CA PRO A 477 36.07 -62.70 1.39
C PRO A 477 35.02 -63.83 1.33
N GLU A 478 35.19 -64.82 2.20
CA GLU A 478 34.38 -66.04 2.39
C GLU A 478 32.94 -65.77 2.91
N PRO A 479 32.00 -66.72 2.72
CA PRO A 479 30.57 -66.49 2.98
C PRO A 479 30.20 -66.63 4.46
N VAL A 480 29.44 -65.66 4.97
CA VAL A 480 28.82 -65.71 6.31
C VAL A 480 27.36 -66.16 6.19
N ALA A 481 26.96 -67.02 7.12
CA ALA A 481 25.74 -67.83 7.12
C ALA A 481 24.41 -67.05 7.15
N ALA A 482 23.39 -67.70 6.58
CA ALA A 482 22.00 -67.26 6.52
C ALA A 482 21.34 -67.10 7.89
N SER A 483 20.50 -66.08 8.02
CA SER A 483 19.52 -65.90 9.11
C SER A 483 18.13 -65.71 8.50
N GLU A 484 17.13 -66.35 9.11
CA GLU A 484 15.77 -66.61 8.66
C GLU A 484 14.85 -65.37 8.50
N PRO A 485 13.74 -65.47 7.73
CA PRO A 485 12.83 -64.34 7.49
C PRO A 485 11.77 -64.18 8.61
N VAL A 486 11.53 -62.93 9.03
CA VAL A 486 10.46 -62.56 9.97
C VAL A 486 9.19 -62.18 9.20
N ALA A 487 8.05 -62.65 9.70
CA ALA A 487 6.72 -62.63 9.10
C ALA A 487 6.05 -61.24 9.02
N ALA A 488 5.08 -61.13 8.10
CA ALA A 488 4.22 -59.99 7.84
C ALA A 488 3.16 -59.78 8.96
N PRO A 489 2.67 -58.54 9.17
CA PRO A 489 1.61 -58.26 10.16
C PRO A 489 0.19 -58.49 9.60
N GLU A 490 -0.70 -58.99 10.46
CA GLU A 490 -2.14 -59.23 10.21
C GLU A 490 -3.00 -57.94 10.28
N PRO A 491 -4.20 -57.93 9.66
CA PRO A 491 -5.06 -56.74 9.56
C PRO A 491 -5.97 -56.55 10.79
N ALA A 492 -6.18 -55.28 11.17
CA ALA A 492 -7.12 -54.88 12.22
C ALA A 492 -8.59 -54.93 11.76
N ALA A 493 -9.47 -55.38 12.65
CA ALA A 493 -10.91 -55.51 12.45
C ALA A 493 -11.68 -54.18 12.63
N GLU A 494 -12.80 -54.06 11.89
CA GLU A 494 -13.79 -52.96 11.92
C GLU A 494 -14.67 -52.95 13.19
N PRO A 495 -15.29 -51.80 13.54
CA PRO A 495 -16.13 -51.65 14.73
C PRO A 495 -17.64 -51.84 14.46
N GLU A 496 -18.40 -52.26 15.48
CA GLU A 496 -19.88 -52.21 15.51
C GLU A 496 -20.41 -51.30 16.64
N PRO A 497 -21.68 -50.81 16.55
CA PRO A 497 -22.07 -49.51 17.13
C PRO A 497 -23.03 -49.54 18.35
N ALA A 498 -22.93 -48.45 19.12
CA ALA A 498 -23.89 -47.67 19.91
C ALA A 498 -24.86 -48.29 20.94
N ALA A 499 -24.80 -47.75 22.16
CA ALA A 499 -25.98 -47.45 23.00
C ALA A 499 -25.72 -46.22 23.91
N GLU A 500 -26.63 -45.23 23.88
CA GLU A 500 -26.79 -44.09 24.82
C GLU A 500 -27.98 -44.38 25.79
N PRO A 501 -28.37 -43.50 26.73
CA PRO A 501 -27.61 -42.85 27.82
C PRO A 501 -28.35 -42.94 29.20
N ALA A 502 -27.70 -42.55 30.31
CA ALA A 502 -28.42 -42.18 31.55
C ALA A 502 -27.70 -41.13 32.43
N VAL A 503 -28.50 -40.10 32.71
CA VAL A 503 -28.45 -38.85 33.49
C VAL A 503 -27.70 -38.80 34.85
N ALA A 504 -26.93 -37.70 35.01
CA ALA A 504 -26.62 -36.79 36.14
C ALA A 504 -26.37 -37.29 37.60
N SER A 505 -25.27 -36.79 38.20
CA SER A 505 -25.28 -35.83 39.33
C SER A 505 -23.86 -35.34 39.70
N ALA A 506 -23.78 -34.12 40.22
CA ALA A 506 -22.57 -33.32 40.48
C ALA A 506 -21.58 -33.91 41.53
N PRO A 507 -20.26 -33.61 41.46
CA PRO A 507 -19.34 -33.89 42.55
C PRO A 507 -19.17 -32.68 43.50
N GLN A 508 -19.16 -32.99 44.79
CA GLN A 508 -18.88 -32.11 45.93
C GLN A 508 -17.40 -31.66 46.00
N PRO A 509 -17.09 -30.54 46.71
CA PRO A 509 -15.75 -29.98 46.76
C PRO A 509 -14.80 -30.77 47.69
N ALA A 510 -13.55 -30.92 47.24
CA ALA A 510 -12.43 -31.48 48.02
C ALA A 510 -11.82 -30.42 48.97
N PRO A 511 -11.19 -30.85 50.09
CA PRO A 511 -10.88 -29.98 51.24
C PRO A 511 -9.66 -29.06 51.04
N GLU A 512 -9.66 -27.93 51.74
CA GLU A 512 -8.58 -26.94 51.79
C GLU A 512 -7.27 -27.52 52.35
N PRO A 513 -6.11 -27.26 51.72
CA PRO A 513 -4.81 -27.55 52.32
C PRO A 513 -4.35 -26.39 53.23
N THR A 514 -3.91 -26.79 54.41
CA THR A 514 -3.31 -26.00 55.50
C THR A 514 -2.08 -25.22 55.03
N VAL A 515 -1.99 -23.94 55.43
CA VAL A 515 -0.85 -23.05 55.15
C VAL A 515 0.31 -23.35 56.11
N GLU A 516 1.44 -23.80 55.58
CA GLU A 516 2.73 -23.74 56.27
C GLU A 516 3.38 -22.35 56.09
N PRO A 517 4.03 -21.76 57.12
CA PRO A 517 4.65 -20.46 57.01
C PRO A 517 5.96 -20.55 56.20
N ARG A 518 5.96 -19.95 55.01
CA ARG A 518 7.15 -19.78 54.17
C ARG A 518 8.09 -18.74 54.78
N LEU A 519 9.29 -19.18 55.16
CA LEU A 519 10.40 -18.33 55.59
C LEU A 519 10.77 -17.31 54.50
N GLU A 520 10.95 -16.06 54.90
CA GLU A 520 11.42 -14.96 54.04
C GLU A 520 12.82 -15.28 53.46
N PRO A 521 13.05 -15.14 52.15
CA PRO A 521 14.38 -15.27 51.58
C PRO A 521 15.21 -14.00 51.86
N GLU A 522 16.44 -14.19 52.32
CA GLU A 522 17.44 -13.12 52.48
C GLU A 522 17.68 -12.37 51.15
N PRO A 523 17.97 -11.05 51.20
CA PRO A 523 18.24 -10.26 50.01
C PRO A 523 19.56 -10.69 49.37
N ALA A 524 19.52 -10.97 48.07
CA ALA A 524 20.68 -11.34 47.26
C ALA A 524 21.76 -10.25 47.26
N PRO A 525 23.07 -10.61 47.22
CA PRO A 525 24.15 -9.64 47.15
C PRO A 525 24.07 -8.83 45.84
N GLY A 526 24.27 -7.52 45.93
CA GLY A 526 24.29 -6.63 44.78
C GLY A 526 25.37 -7.03 43.74
N PRO A 527 25.15 -6.74 42.45
CA PRO A 527 26.09 -7.11 41.40
C PRO A 527 27.44 -6.40 41.58
N ALA A 528 28.51 -7.16 41.40
CA ALA A 528 29.88 -6.65 41.35
C ALA A 528 30.06 -5.65 40.18
N PRO A 529 30.90 -4.62 40.33
CA PRO A 529 31.17 -3.67 39.26
C PRO A 529 31.82 -4.39 38.07
N GLN A 530 31.26 -4.17 36.88
CA GLN A 530 31.86 -4.64 35.62
C GLN A 530 33.19 -3.92 35.36
N PRO A 531 34.21 -4.59 34.81
CA PRO A 531 35.47 -3.94 34.44
C PRO A 531 35.22 -2.92 33.33
N GLU A 532 35.85 -1.75 33.46
CA GLU A 532 35.82 -0.69 32.45
C GLU A 532 36.36 -1.21 31.09
N PRO A 533 35.74 -0.85 29.96
CA PRO A 533 36.22 -1.25 28.65
C PRO A 533 37.57 -0.58 28.34
N VAL A 534 38.55 -1.40 27.95
CA VAL A 534 39.81 -0.93 27.38
C VAL A 534 39.51 -0.23 26.06
N VAL A 535 39.84 1.06 26.00
CA VAL A 535 39.72 1.88 24.79
C VAL A 535 40.82 1.44 23.81
N GLU A 536 40.43 0.84 22.69
CA GLU A 536 41.31 0.68 21.53
C GLU A 536 41.64 2.06 20.94
N PRO A 537 42.88 2.32 20.49
CA PRO A 537 43.25 3.60 19.91
C PRO A 537 42.48 3.84 18.61
N THR A 538 41.74 4.94 18.57
CA THR A 538 41.14 5.52 17.36
C THR A 538 42.17 5.66 16.25
N PRO A 539 41.91 5.17 15.02
CA PRO A 539 42.74 5.48 13.87
C PRO A 539 42.71 6.99 13.59
N GLU A 540 43.90 7.52 13.27
CA GLU A 540 44.15 8.92 12.93
C GLU A 540 43.30 9.35 11.71
N PRO A 541 42.68 10.54 11.71
CA PRO A 541 41.85 10.97 10.59
C PRO A 541 42.71 11.22 9.34
N GLU A 542 42.30 10.64 8.21
CA GLU A 542 42.88 10.94 6.90
C GLU A 542 42.78 12.46 6.59
N PRO A 543 43.81 13.05 5.95
CA PRO A 543 43.81 14.47 5.64
C PRO A 543 42.70 14.82 4.65
N LYS A 544 41.90 15.84 4.99
CA LYS A 544 40.86 16.41 4.12
C LYS A 544 41.45 16.83 2.77
N PRO A 545 40.81 16.48 1.63
CA PRO A 545 41.14 17.08 0.34
C PRO A 545 41.03 18.61 0.39
N ALA A 546 41.96 19.29 -0.26
CA ALA A 546 41.93 20.75 -0.41
C ALA A 546 40.65 21.20 -1.12
N PRO A 547 40.04 22.34 -0.75
CA PRO A 547 38.86 22.86 -1.42
C PRO A 547 39.18 23.19 -2.88
N GLU A 548 38.30 22.77 -3.80
CA GLU A 548 38.31 23.22 -5.19
C GLU A 548 38.12 24.75 -5.25
N PRO A 549 38.78 25.45 -6.19
CA PRO A 549 38.63 26.89 -6.34
C PRO A 549 37.19 27.25 -6.75
N GLU A 550 36.62 28.26 -6.09
CA GLU A 550 35.30 28.82 -6.40
C GLU A 550 35.24 29.29 -7.87
N PRO A 551 34.16 28.97 -8.62
CA PRO A 551 33.94 29.53 -9.94
C PRO A 551 33.73 31.05 -9.86
N ALA A 552 34.34 31.77 -10.81
CA ALA A 552 34.24 33.22 -10.91
C ALA A 552 32.77 33.67 -11.06
N PRO A 553 32.37 34.81 -10.46
CA PRO A 553 31.01 35.32 -10.56
C PRO A 553 30.64 35.66 -12.01
N GLU A 554 29.45 35.24 -12.44
CA GLU A 554 28.83 35.67 -13.70
C GLU A 554 28.53 37.18 -13.68
N PRO A 555 28.67 37.88 -14.82
CA PRO A 555 28.39 39.32 -14.89
C PRO A 555 26.90 39.62 -14.68
N GLU A 556 26.61 40.66 -13.87
CA GLU A 556 25.26 41.15 -13.59
C GLU A 556 24.50 41.56 -14.87
N PRO A 557 23.20 41.22 -14.99
CA PRO A 557 22.35 41.71 -16.07
C PRO A 557 22.12 43.22 -15.95
N ALA A 558 22.18 43.93 -17.08
CA ALA A 558 21.87 45.36 -17.14
C ALA A 558 20.42 45.66 -16.71
N PRO A 559 20.16 46.81 -16.05
CA PRO A 559 18.82 47.17 -15.57
C PRO A 559 17.87 47.44 -16.75
N GLN A 560 16.65 46.89 -16.64
CA GLN A 560 15.55 47.18 -17.57
C GLN A 560 14.97 48.58 -17.32
N PRO A 561 14.50 49.30 -18.37
CA PRO A 561 13.92 50.63 -18.22
C PRO A 561 12.55 50.60 -17.51
N GLU A 562 12.31 51.61 -16.67
CA GLU A 562 11.04 51.82 -15.93
C GLU A 562 9.84 52.02 -16.87
N PRO A 563 8.67 51.46 -16.55
CA PRO A 563 7.44 51.71 -17.31
C PRO A 563 6.84 53.10 -16.99
N GLU A 564 6.38 53.79 -18.04
CA GLU A 564 5.69 55.09 -17.95
C GLU A 564 4.38 55.03 -17.13
N PRO A 565 4.00 56.13 -16.45
CA PRO A 565 2.79 56.19 -15.63
C PRO A 565 1.51 56.22 -16.48
N ALA A 566 0.51 55.44 -16.05
CA ALA A 566 -0.81 55.35 -16.67
C ALA A 566 -1.63 56.67 -16.52
N PRO A 567 -2.46 57.04 -17.53
CA PRO A 567 -3.28 58.26 -17.47
C PRO A 567 -4.52 58.11 -16.56
N GLU A 568 -4.93 59.25 -15.97
CA GLU A 568 -6.08 59.42 -15.06
C GLU A 568 -7.44 59.03 -15.68
N PRO A 569 -8.41 58.59 -14.85
CA PRO A 569 -9.74 58.19 -15.31
C PRO A 569 -10.64 59.40 -15.62
N ALA A 570 -11.24 59.40 -16.82
CA ALA A 570 -12.27 60.36 -17.20
C ALA A 570 -13.64 60.02 -16.57
N ALA A 571 -14.41 61.08 -16.33
CA ALA A 571 -15.62 61.12 -15.53
C ALA A 571 -16.82 60.33 -16.07
N VAL A 572 -17.62 59.86 -15.12
CA VAL A 572 -18.94 59.23 -15.24
C VAL A 572 -20.00 60.25 -15.72
N PRO A 573 -20.92 59.87 -16.62
CA PRO A 573 -22.25 60.47 -16.66
C PRO A 573 -23.32 59.50 -16.12
N ALA A 574 -24.20 60.06 -15.28
CA ALA A 574 -25.27 59.36 -14.59
C ALA A 574 -26.52 59.13 -15.46
N THR A 575 -27.13 57.97 -15.24
CA THR A 575 -28.56 57.61 -15.26
C THR A 575 -29.51 58.16 -16.33
N ARG A 576 -30.21 57.23 -17.01
CA ARG A 576 -31.63 57.40 -17.32
C ARG A 576 -32.39 56.07 -17.24
N ARG A 577 -33.41 56.02 -16.37
CA ARG A 577 -34.47 55.00 -16.33
C ARG A 577 -35.55 55.32 -17.38
N GLU A 578 -36.32 54.28 -17.73
CA GLU A 578 -37.59 54.18 -18.50
C GLU A 578 -37.40 53.48 -19.85
N THR A 579 -38.22 52.56 -20.37
CA THR A 579 -39.47 51.86 -20.00
C THR A 579 -39.64 50.73 -21.06
N ALA A 580 -40.25 49.58 -20.73
CA ALA A 580 -40.86 48.67 -21.74
C ALA A 580 -42.15 49.32 -22.31
N PRO A 581 -42.81 48.89 -23.42
CA PRO A 581 -42.84 47.55 -24.05
C PRO A 581 -43.01 47.49 -25.61
N ALA A 582 -43.18 46.27 -26.15
CA ALA A 582 -44.13 45.84 -27.20
C ALA A 582 -43.59 45.00 -28.40
N THR A 583 -44.06 43.75 -28.40
CA THR A 583 -44.30 42.73 -29.46
C THR A 583 -44.19 43.08 -30.97
N ARG A 584 -43.59 42.16 -31.76
CA ARG A 584 -44.19 41.56 -32.98
C ARG A 584 -43.40 40.32 -33.44
N GLY A 585 -44.09 39.21 -33.71
CA GLY A 585 -43.50 37.93 -34.15
C GLY A 585 -43.41 37.75 -35.66
N MET A 586 -42.77 36.65 -36.08
CA MET A 586 -42.96 35.86 -37.32
C MET A 586 -41.95 34.70 -37.31
N THR A 587 -42.39 33.46 -37.02
CA THR A 587 -42.56 32.29 -37.92
C THR A 587 -41.29 31.49 -38.27
N GLU A 588 -41.32 30.19 -37.92
CA GLU A 588 -40.39 29.11 -38.30
C GLU A 588 -40.36 28.86 -39.84
N PRO A 589 -39.39 28.06 -40.31
CA PRO A 589 -39.79 26.70 -40.72
C PRO A 589 -38.85 25.57 -40.27
N ALA A 590 -39.44 24.39 -40.14
CA ALA A 590 -38.81 23.11 -39.83
C ALA A 590 -38.25 22.39 -41.07
N VAL A 591 -37.17 21.61 -40.89
CA VAL A 591 -36.79 20.49 -41.78
C VAL A 591 -36.37 19.28 -40.92
N LYS A 592 -36.94 18.12 -41.28
CA LYS A 592 -36.84 16.80 -40.64
C LYS A 592 -35.49 16.11 -40.86
N VAL A 593 -35.10 15.24 -39.93
CA VAL A 593 -34.21 14.09 -40.18
C VAL A 593 -34.79 12.85 -39.50
N ASP A 594 -35.04 11.81 -40.30
CA ASP A 594 -35.55 10.49 -39.90
C ASP A 594 -34.42 9.57 -39.37
N LEU A 595 -34.71 8.75 -38.35
CA LEU A 595 -33.90 7.63 -37.90
C LEU A 595 -34.73 6.32 -37.87
N PRO A 596 -34.15 5.16 -38.25
CA PRO A 596 -34.86 3.87 -38.37
C PRO A 596 -35.13 3.15 -37.02
N PRO A 597 -36.04 2.16 -36.98
CA PRO A 597 -36.60 1.64 -35.73
C PRO A 597 -35.75 0.56 -35.05
N ALA A 598 -35.75 0.56 -33.72
CA ALA A 598 -35.15 -0.47 -32.88
C ALA A 598 -36.12 -1.65 -32.64
N VAL A 599 -35.54 -2.85 -32.63
CA VAL A 599 -36.19 -4.16 -32.46
C VAL A 599 -36.59 -4.37 -30.99
N ALA A 600 -37.78 -4.93 -30.77
CA ALA A 600 -38.38 -5.16 -29.46
C ALA A 600 -37.76 -6.33 -28.68
N ALA A 601 -37.51 -6.13 -27.38
CA ALA A 601 -37.16 -7.15 -26.39
C ALA A 601 -38.42 -7.66 -25.62
N PRO A 602 -38.42 -8.90 -25.10
CA PRO A 602 -39.64 -9.58 -24.63
C PRO A 602 -40.09 -9.17 -23.21
N LYS A 603 -41.41 -9.29 -22.98
CA LYS A 603 -42.15 -8.94 -21.75
C LYS A 603 -41.69 -9.71 -20.50
N ALA A 604 -41.43 -8.97 -19.42
CA ALA A 604 -41.29 -9.50 -18.06
C ALA A 604 -42.66 -9.80 -17.40
N ALA A 605 -42.71 -10.86 -16.61
CA ALA A 605 -43.88 -11.34 -15.85
C ALA A 605 -44.24 -10.42 -14.66
N PRO A 606 -45.51 -10.42 -14.19
CA PRO A 606 -45.98 -9.49 -13.16
C PRO A 606 -45.50 -9.86 -11.75
N ARG A 607 -45.13 -8.85 -10.95
CA ARG A 607 -44.85 -8.97 -9.51
C ARG A 607 -46.16 -9.15 -8.72
N PRO A 608 -46.15 -9.91 -7.61
CA PRO A 608 -47.31 -10.02 -6.72
C PRO A 608 -47.49 -8.75 -5.87
N GLU A 609 -48.75 -8.39 -5.62
CA GLU A 609 -49.17 -7.26 -4.78
C GLU A 609 -48.80 -7.46 -3.28
N PRO A 610 -48.59 -6.37 -2.52
CA PRO A 610 -48.26 -6.45 -1.09
C PRO A 610 -49.53 -6.69 -0.24
N THR A 611 -49.46 -7.68 0.65
CA THR A 611 -50.42 -7.91 1.74
C THR A 611 -50.42 -6.75 2.74
N PRO A 612 -51.60 -6.37 3.31
CA PRO A 612 -51.71 -5.29 4.28
C PRO A 612 -51.18 -5.67 5.67
N GLU A 613 -50.44 -4.75 6.26
CA GLU A 613 -49.87 -4.81 7.62
C GLU A 613 -50.98 -4.65 8.70
N PRO A 614 -50.97 -5.42 9.81
CA PRO A 614 -51.95 -5.26 10.88
C PRO A 614 -51.65 -4.02 11.74
N ALA A 615 -52.74 -3.42 12.24
CA ALA A 615 -52.77 -2.14 12.95
C ALA A 615 -51.84 -2.04 14.18
N LYS A 616 -51.20 -0.87 14.30
CA LYS A 616 -50.38 -0.41 15.44
C LYS A 616 -51.17 -0.44 16.75
N ALA A 617 -50.63 -1.13 17.75
CA ALA A 617 -50.97 -0.89 19.16
C ALA A 617 -50.30 0.43 19.62
N ALA A 618 -51.04 1.23 20.38
CA ALA A 618 -50.58 2.50 20.93
C ALA A 618 -49.44 2.30 21.97
N PRO A 619 -48.47 3.22 22.06
CA PRO A 619 -47.42 3.17 23.07
C PRO A 619 -47.95 3.60 24.45
N GLU A 620 -47.53 2.89 25.50
CA GLU A 620 -47.68 3.30 26.89
C GLU A 620 -46.95 4.63 27.17
N PRO A 621 -47.44 5.46 28.11
CA PRO A 621 -46.84 6.76 28.41
C PRO A 621 -45.49 6.60 29.13
N ALA A 622 -44.49 7.33 28.66
CA ALA A 622 -43.18 7.43 29.30
C ALA A 622 -43.27 8.04 30.71
N PRO A 623 -42.44 7.59 31.68
CA PRO A 623 -42.38 8.20 33.00
C PRO A 623 -41.77 9.61 32.96
N ALA A 624 -42.30 10.49 33.82
CA ALA A 624 -41.95 11.91 33.94
C ALA A 624 -40.48 12.14 34.36
N PRO A 625 -39.89 13.30 34.02
CA PRO A 625 -38.51 13.63 34.37
C PRO A 625 -38.34 13.91 35.87
N GLU A 626 -37.38 13.25 36.51
CA GLU A 626 -36.95 13.55 37.87
C GLU A 626 -36.26 14.93 37.95
N ALA A 627 -36.63 15.69 38.99
CA ALA A 627 -36.10 17.00 39.32
C ALA A 627 -34.61 16.95 39.74
N PRO A 628 -33.83 18.03 39.55
CA PRO A 628 -32.41 18.04 39.84
C PRO A 628 -32.11 17.90 41.33
N ALA A 629 -31.30 16.90 41.68
CA ALA A 629 -30.78 16.71 43.02
C ALA A 629 -29.85 17.86 43.44
N LYS A 630 -30.08 18.39 44.65
CA LYS A 630 -29.26 19.41 45.31
C LYS A 630 -27.82 18.92 45.52
N PRO A 631 -26.81 19.82 45.48
CA PRO A 631 -25.41 19.44 45.59
C PRO A 631 -25.08 18.92 46.99
N ALA A 632 -24.54 17.71 47.06
CA ALA A 632 -23.98 17.15 48.27
C ALA A 632 -22.66 17.84 48.62
N LYS A 633 -22.50 18.13 49.91
CA LYS A 633 -21.37 18.82 50.53
C LYS A 633 -20.03 18.11 50.29
N ALA A 634 -19.02 18.91 49.97
CA ALA A 634 -17.61 18.52 49.95
C ALA A 634 -17.14 17.92 51.29
N PRO A 635 -16.27 16.88 51.28
CA PRO A 635 -15.54 16.49 52.47
C PRO A 635 -14.46 17.52 52.81
N LYS A 636 -14.38 17.88 54.09
CA LYS A 636 -13.40 18.81 54.67
C LYS A 636 -11.97 18.30 54.46
N ALA A 637 -11.17 19.05 53.72
CA ALA A 637 -9.72 18.95 53.78
C ALA A 637 -9.22 19.60 55.09
N ALA A 638 -8.38 18.86 55.82
CA ALA A 638 -7.67 19.36 57.00
C ALA A 638 -6.59 20.38 56.57
N LYS A 639 -6.54 21.50 57.31
CA LYS A 639 -5.53 22.56 57.23
C LYS A 639 -4.22 22.08 57.86
N ALA A 640 -3.10 22.24 57.16
CA ALA A 640 -1.80 22.48 57.80
C ALA A 640 -0.89 23.35 56.91
N ALA A 641 -0.67 24.57 57.40
CA ALA A 641 0.43 25.52 57.24
C ALA A 641 1.10 25.80 55.88
N GLN A 642 1.04 27.09 55.53
CA GLN A 642 1.84 27.81 54.53
C GLN A 642 3.29 28.02 55.00
N THR A 643 4.24 27.96 54.07
CA THR A 643 5.36 28.92 54.00
C THR A 643 5.62 29.25 52.54
N ALA A 644 5.56 30.54 52.25
CA ALA A 644 5.79 31.14 50.94
C ALA A 644 7.29 31.28 50.68
N ASP A 645 7.71 31.16 49.42
CA ASP A 645 8.82 31.98 48.94
C ASP A 645 8.68 32.35 47.45
N LYS A 646 9.08 33.59 47.18
CA LYS A 646 8.81 34.38 45.98
C LYS A 646 9.87 34.18 44.89
N GLN A 647 9.42 34.31 43.65
CA GLN A 647 10.25 34.60 42.46
C GLN A 647 11.19 35.79 42.65
N PRO A 648 12.24 35.89 41.82
CA PRO A 648 12.60 37.19 41.25
C PRO A 648 12.69 37.18 39.71
N LYS A 649 12.05 38.22 39.12
CA LYS A 649 12.26 38.71 37.76
C LYS A 649 13.46 39.68 37.71
N ALA A 650 14.06 39.76 36.53
CA ALA A 650 15.29 40.45 36.14
C ALA A 650 15.22 42.00 36.07
N ALA A 651 16.40 42.64 36.19
CA ALA A 651 16.96 43.78 35.40
C ALA A 651 18.05 44.53 36.22
N PRO A 652 18.88 45.43 35.65
CA PRO A 652 19.52 45.49 34.32
C PRO A 652 21.06 45.71 34.41
N ALA A 653 21.80 45.40 33.33
CA ALA A 653 23.24 45.63 33.24
C ALA A 653 23.59 46.97 32.56
N LYS A 654 24.49 47.76 33.18
CA LYS A 654 25.24 48.86 32.54
C LYS A 654 26.72 48.81 32.93
N LYS A 655 27.55 48.81 31.89
CA LYS A 655 28.91 49.38 31.73
C LYS A 655 29.94 49.15 32.86
N SER A 656 31.03 48.49 32.51
CA SER A 656 32.34 49.13 32.18
C SER A 656 33.45 48.10 32.22
N GLY A 657 34.37 48.19 31.26
CA GLY A 657 35.35 47.15 30.98
C GLY A 657 36.57 47.14 31.89
N LYS A 658 37.33 46.06 31.78
CA LYS A 658 38.80 46.06 31.81
C LYS A 658 39.35 44.71 31.36
N THR A 659 39.96 44.72 30.17
CA THR A 659 41.27 44.12 29.83
C THR A 659 41.70 42.80 30.48
N ALA A 660 41.72 41.76 29.62
CA ALA A 660 42.91 41.09 29.07
C ALA A 660 43.90 40.30 29.95
N LYS A 661 44.32 39.17 29.34
CA LYS A 661 45.55 38.35 29.49
C LYS A 661 45.55 37.17 30.47
N LYS A 662 45.49 35.95 29.88
CA LYS A 662 46.54 34.89 29.92
C LYS A 662 46.07 33.75 29.01
N LYS A 663 46.69 33.47 27.85
CA LYS A 663 47.94 32.73 27.61
C LYS A 663 48.05 31.37 28.32
N SER A 664 47.85 30.33 27.50
CA SER A 664 48.70 29.16 27.25
C SER A 664 48.94 28.10 28.35
N LYS A 665 48.70 26.86 27.92
CA LYS A 665 49.34 25.54 28.20
C LYS A 665 48.32 24.54 28.72
N ALA A 666 47.84 23.63 27.87
CA ALA A 666 48.48 22.37 27.48
C ALA A 666 48.43 21.32 28.59
N ARG A 667 47.45 20.42 28.50
CA ARG A 667 47.70 18.98 28.32
C ARG A 667 46.44 18.31 27.78
#